data_AF-A0A6I3D4T4-F1
#
_entry.id   AF-A0A6I3D4T4-F1
#
_cell.length_a   1.000
_cell.length_b   1.000
_cell.length_c   1.000
_cell.angle_alpha   90.00
_cell.angle_beta   90.00
_cell.angle_gamma   90.00
#
_symmetry.space_group_name_H-M   'P 1'
#
loop_
_entity.id
_entity.type
_entity.pdbx_description
1 polymer ?
#
loop_
_entity_poly.entity_id
_entity_poly.type
_entity_poly.pdbx_seq_one_letter_code
_entity_poly.pdbx_strand_id
1 'polypeptide(L)'
;MSFAIVFLGVVGRGLETGRQRVIAPILLALTGLCHLIPFLFAIGGAIVWLAISLARKPGFFKRVWWLACTGVVGVALMGWWLFPFYLRSGYMNDMGWEKKTNYSDLLFQRSTLDPQLVNSPPIQWVLVLALLGLVMSIAWKRRGGVFLAVLAGSVAIAFIVLPQGKLWNARLLPFWYLSLYLLAAIGVAELGRTIASLLSRDPDTPRRSVTIATAVVAALAGLTVIAMPLRAMPEKIALGPINIELGGVQNDGRYHWLFLSTKESSFIPSWARWNFSGYEGKPAYPEYRDIVQTMETVGETNGCGRAMWEHEEQHDRYGTPMALMLLPFWTDGCIGSMEGLFFEASSTTPFHFINQDELSYGASNAQRDLPYVPGAPDQAQFDLGIDHLQMLGVKYYMAITEQMIAYGQANSSLKQVAQSGPWVVFEVSDSPLIEPLDNDPAVLTDVAPKHWLEAVTPWYMDPTAWNVWPSSGGPKEWQRISEGEMPTANPTTPVAVTNTQIGRDTISFDVTKPGTPILVKVSYFPNWKVSGAEGPWRVGPNLMVVVPTSENVTLSYGTSVIDWGSWFVTFLGVVGIVLLWRAGPLVFPEMVPWRRPRPTQSDGDSDSDSNGNTESDDDLESGVASESVLSAEDVNVSGDADPR
;
A
#
# COMPACT_ATOMS: atom_id res chain seq x y z
N MET A 1 2.20 -8.41 4.46
CA MET A 1 1.98 -8.70 5.90
C MET A 1 3.09 -9.54 6.51
N SER A 2 3.38 -10.75 6.01
CA SER A 2 4.27 -11.73 6.67
C SER A 2 5.64 -11.19 7.10
N PHE A 3 6.33 -10.43 6.25
CA PHE A 3 7.61 -9.79 6.59
C PHE A 3 7.50 -8.82 7.79
N ALA A 4 6.39 -8.10 7.95
CA ALA A 4 6.16 -7.21 9.09
C ALA A 4 6.10 -7.99 10.42
N ILE A 5 5.44 -9.15 10.44
CA ILE A 5 5.33 -9.99 11.64
C ILE A 5 6.70 -10.55 12.03
N VAL A 6 7.47 -11.05 11.05
CA VAL A 6 8.84 -11.55 11.28
C VAL A 6 9.77 -10.41 11.71
N PHE A 7 9.67 -9.24 11.08
CA PHE A 7 10.38 -8.01 11.46
C PHE A 7 10.11 -7.62 12.92
N LEU A 8 8.85 -7.59 13.35
CA LEU A 8 8.48 -7.23 14.73
C LEU A 8 9.03 -8.22 15.76
N GLY A 9 9.04 -9.52 15.46
CA GLY A 9 9.72 -10.52 16.29
C GLY A 9 11.25 -10.33 16.33
N VAL A 10 11.85 -9.97 15.21
CA VAL A 10 13.28 -9.62 15.07
C VAL A 10 13.63 -8.33 15.82
N VAL A 11 12.77 -7.30 15.81
CA VAL A 11 12.98 -6.06 16.58
C VAL A 11 12.89 -6.32 18.07
N GLY A 12 11.91 -7.11 18.53
CA GLY A 12 11.81 -7.51 19.93
C GLY A 12 13.09 -8.22 20.42
N ARG A 13 13.54 -9.24 19.70
CA ARG A 13 14.78 -9.98 20.04
C ARG A 13 16.05 -9.13 19.85
N GLY A 14 16.09 -8.26 18.85
CA GLY A 14 17.18 -7.33 18.56
C GLY A 14 17.37 -6.31 19.68
N LEU A 15 16.31 -5.63 20.10
CA LEU A 15 16.31 -4.75 21.27
C LEU A 15 16.61 -5.50 22.57
N GLU A 16 16.27 -6.78 22.69
CA GLU A 16 16.62 -7.55 23.87
C GLU A 16 18.09 -8.00 23.95
N THR A 17 18.76 -8.22 22.81
CA THR A 17 20.07 -8.92 22.75
C THR A 17 21.18 -8.16 22.01
N GLY A 18 20.87 -7.06 21.34
CA GLY A 18 21.79 -6.28 20.51
C GLY A 18 22.13 -6.91 19.16
N ARG A 19 21.67 -8.14 18.90
CA ARG A 19 21.93 -8.93 17.68
C ARG A 19 20.99 -8.51 16.53
N GLN A 20 20.99 -9.28 15.44
CA GLN A 20 20.05 -9.18 14.30
C GLN A 20 20.05 -7.85 13.50
N ARG A 21 21.07 -7.00 13.69
CA ARG A 21 21.22 -5.69 13.01
C ARG A 21 21.22 -5.73 11.48
N VAL A 22 21.50 -6.88 10.87
CA VAL A 22 21.47 -7.08 9.41
C VAL A 22 20.09 -7.50 8.91
N ILE A 23 19.48 -8.50 9.55
CA ILE A 23 18.19 -9.06 9.09
C ILE A 23 17.01 -8.14 9.39
N ALA A 24 17.10 -7.29 10.43
CA ALA A 24 16.06 -6.32 10.77
C ALA A 24 15.80 -5.28 9.66
N PRO A 25 16.79 -4.50 9.17
CA PRO A 25 16.58 -3.56 8.06
C PRO A 25 16.15 -4.25 6.76
N ILE A 26 16.65 -5.46 6.47
CA ILE A 26 16.23 -6.23 5.28
C ILE A 26 14.75 -6.59 5.34
N LEU A 27 14.26 -7.09 6.48
CA LEU A 27 12.83 -7.41 6.65
C LEU A 27 11.94 -6.15 6.64
N LEU A 28 12.45 -5.01 7.10
CA LEU A 28 11.75 -3.73 7.01
C LEU A 28 11.62 -3.27 5.54
N ALA A 29 12.72 -3.32 4.77
CA ALA A 29 12.73 -2.99 3.35
C ALA A 29 11.80 -3.92 2.55
N LEU A 30 11.89 -5.24 2.76
CA LEU A 30 10.98 -6.21 2.14
C LEU A 30 9.51 -5.97 2.53
N THR A 31 9.22 -5.47 3.72
CA THR A 31 7.85 -5.10 4.10
C THR A 31 7.35 -3.91 3.28
N GLY A 32 8.16 -2.86 3.12
CA GLY A 32 7.80 -1.67 2.34
C GLY A 32 7.68 -1.94 0.84
N LEU A 33 8.65 -2.65 0.27
CA LEU A 33 8.65 -3.09 -1.14
C LEU A 33 7.46 -4.00 -1.48
N CYS A 34 6.91 -4.75 -0.51
CA CYS A 34 5.66 -5.47 -0.71
C CYS A 34 4.42 -4.56 -0.62
N HIS A 35 4.30 -3.71 0.42
CA HIS A 35 3.16 -2.81 0.60
C HIS A 35 3.41 -1.75 1.68
N LEU A 36 3.18 -0.48 1.35
CA LEU A 36 3.37 0.67 2.24
C LEU A 36 2.62 0.60 3.59
N ILE A 37 1.36 0.13 3.62
CA ILE A 37 0.54 0.18 4.85
C ILE A 37 1.02 -0.84 5.91
N PRO A 38 1.31 -2.11 5.57
CA PRO A 38 2.05 -3.03 6.45
C PRO A 38 3.41 -2.52 6.92
N PHE A 39 4.08 -1.65 6.14
CA PHE A 39 5.34 -1.02 6.55
C PHE A 39 5.14 0.09 7.60
N LEU A 40 4.08 0.91 7.48
CA LEU A 40 3.69 1.86 8.54
C LEU A 40 3.33 1.12 9.85
N PHE A 41 2.61 0.00 9.75
CA PHE A 41 2.34 -0.89 10.90
C PHE A 41 3.63 -1.48 11.50
N ALA A 42 4.58 -1.90 10.67
CA ALA A 42 5.89 -2.40 11.10
C ALA A 42 6.69 -1.33 11.88
N ILE A 43 6.70 -0.08 11.41
CA ILE A 43 7.30 1.05 12.13
C ILE A 43 6.59 1.26 13.48
N GLY A 44 5.26 1.34 13.48
CA GLY A 44 4.46 1.53 14.70
C GLY A 44 4.77 0.47 15.77
N GLY A 45 4.74 -0.81 15.39
CA GLY A 45 5.11 -1.90 16.29
C GLY A 45 6.58 -1.87 16.74
N ALA A 46 7.51 -1.43 15.90
CA ALA A 46 8.91 -1.27 16.32
C ALA A 46 9.08 -0.16 17.36
N ILE A 47 8.32 0.93 17.26
CA ILE A 47 8.26 2.01 18.26
C ILE A 47 7.65 1.50 19.57
N VAL A 48 6.56 0.71 19.53
CA VAL A 48 5.98 0.07 20.73
C VAL A 48 6.99 -0.87 21.40
N TRP A 49 7.74 -1.67 20.63
CA TRP A 49 8.81 -2.50 21.16
C TRP A 49 9.94 -1.69 21.80
N LEU A 50 10.34 -0.56 21.21
CA LEU A 50 11.31 0.35 21.81
C LEU A 50 10.79 0.90 23.14
N ALA A 51 9.57 1.42 23.19
CA ALA A 51 8.97 1.94 24.42
C ALA A 51 8.93 0.88 25.55
N ILE A 52 8.48 -0.34 25.25
CA ILE A 52 8.45 -1.47 26.20
C ILE A 52 9.87 -1.88 26.63
N SER A 53 10.87 -1.78 25.74
CA SER A 53 12.27 -2.05 26.09
C SER A 53 12.89 -0.95 26.94
N LEU A 54 12.55 0.32 26.72
CA LEU A 54 13.11 1.47 27.46
C LEU A 54 12.55 1.52 28.88
N ALA A 55 11.24 1.30 29.05
CA ALA A 55 10.57 1.26 30.35
C ALA A 55 11.00 0.07 31.26
N ARG A 56 11.88 -0.82 30.79
CA ARG A 56 12.22 -2.10 31.46
C ARG A 56 13.69 -2.50 31.45
N LYS A 57 14.57 -1.83 30.70
CA LYS A 57 16.01 -2.16 30.63
C LYS A 57 16.87 -0.91 30.42
N PRO A 58 18.05 -0.80 31.08
CA PRO A 58 18.98 0.31 30.88
C PRO A 58 19.60 0.33 29.47
N GLY A 59 20.26 1.44 29.13
CA GLY A 59 20.94 1.64 27.84
C GLY A 59 20.10 2.34 26.77
N PHE A 60 19.36 3.39 27.16
CA PHE A 60 18.50 4.22 26.29
C PHE A 60 19.13 4.49 24.92
N PHE A 61 20.27 5.19 24.89
CA PHE A 61 20.94 5.60 23.65
C PHE A 61 21.28 4.40 22.74
N LYS A 62 21.78 3.30 23.31
CA LYS A 62 22.13 2.10 22.52
C LYS A 62 20.89 1.41 21.92
N ARG A 63 19.75 1.42 22.62
CA ARG A 63 18.47 0.85 22.15
C ARG A 63 17.85 1.70 21.05
N VAL A 64 17.82 3.02 21.25
CA VAL A 64 17.41 4.00 20.23
C VAL A 64 18.32 3.87 19.00
N TRP A 65 19.64 3.79 19.17
CA TRP A 65 20.60 3.63 18.08
C TRP A 65 20.43 2.31 17.31
N TRP A 66 20.15 1.19 18.00
CA TRP A 66 19.86 -0.09 17.34
C TRP A 66 18.65 0.03 16.39
N LEU A 67 17.56 0.68 16.83
CA LEU A 67 16.38 0.85 16.01
C LEU A 67 16.56 1.95 14.95
N ALA A 68 17.28 3.04 15.25
CA ALA A 68 17.60 4.08 14.28
C ALA A 68 18.43 3.54 13.11
N CYS A 69 19.48 2.74 13.39
CA CYS A 69 20.23 2.01 12.36
C CYS A 69 19.31 1.13 11.50
N THR A 70 18.41 0.38 12.14
CA THR A 70 17.46 -0.51 11.48
C THR A 70 16.48 0.25 10.59
N GLY A 71 15.95 1.38 11.05
CA GLY A 71 15.05 2.25 10.31
C GLY A 71 15.73 2.92 9.13
N VAL A 72 16.86 3.60 9.36
CA VAL A 72 17.61 4.32 8.31
C VAL A 72 18.08 3.38 7.21
N VAL A 73 18.70 2.23 7.55
CA VAL A 73 19.17 1.28 6.53
C VAL A 73 17.99 0.58 5.83
N GLY A 74 16.92 0.22 6.56
CA GLY A 74 15.74 -0.41 5.96
C GLY A 74 14.96 0.52 5.03
N VAL A 75 14.87 1.82 5.35
CA VAL A 75 14.31 2.84 4.45
C VAL A 75 15.22 3.08 3.25
N ALA A 76 16.53 3.20 3.48
CA ALA A 76 17.51 3.42 2.42
C ALA A 76 17.48 2.31 1.36
N LEU A 77 17.43 1.03 1.77
CA LEU A 77 17.37 -0.13 0.87
C LEU A 77 16.19 -0.16 -0.13
N MET A 78 15.14 0.63 0.11
CA MET A 78 13.99 0.79 -0.80
C MET A 78 13.83 2.23 -1.31
N GLY A 79 14.87 3.07 -1.14
CA GLY A 79 14.84 4.49 -1.47
C GLY A 79 14.53 4.76 -2.95
N TRP A 80 15.06 3.92 -3.85
CA TRP A 80 14.84 3.96 -5.30
C TRP A 80 13.37 3.98 -5.72
N TRP A 81 12.48 3.43 -4.88
CA TRP A 81 11.03 3.45 -5.08
C TRP A 81 10.36 4.48 -4.15
N LEU A 82 10.71 4.48 -2.86
CA LEU A 82 10.00 5.26 -1.85
C LEU A 82 10.20 6.78 -2.02
N PHE A 83 11.40 7.25 -2.36
CA PHE A 83 11.65 8.69 -2.48
C PHE A 83 11.04 9.29 -3.75
N PRO A 84 11.11 8.67 -4.95
CA PRO A 84 10.37 9.15 -6.10
C PRO A 84 8.86 9.13 -5.85
N PHE A 85 8.34 8.07 -5.22
CA PHE A 85 6.92 7.98 -4.83
C PHE A 85 6.51 9.15 -3.93
N TYR A 86 7.25 9.41 -2.86
CA TYR A 86 6.92 10.49 -1.92
C TYR A 86 7.07 11.89 -2.54
N LEU A 87 8.23 12.17 -3.16
CA LEU A 87 8.56 13.49 -3.69
C LEU A 87 7.72 13.88 -4.93
N ARG A 88 7.05 12.92 -5.57
CA ARG A 88 6.21 13.14 -6.76
C ARG A 88 4.72 12.82 -6.51
N SER A 89 4.33 12.64 -5.25
CA SER A 89 2.94 12.38 -4.82
C SER A 89 1.93 13.47 -5.20
N GLY A 90 2.39 14.66 -5.60
CA GLY A 90 1.57 15.73 -6.19
C GLY A 90 1.24 15.56 -7.69
N TYR A 91 1.80 14.56 -8.37
CA TYR A 91 1.41 14.14 -9.73
C TYR A 91 0.53 12.87 -9.72
N MET A 92 0.25 12.34 -8.53
CA MET A 92 -0.65 11.21 -8.27
C MET A 92 -2.05 11.73 -7.94
N ASN A 93 -3.07 10.98 -8.30
CA ASN A 93 -4.47 11.29 -8.02
C ASN A 93 -4.84 11.03 -6.54
N ASP A 94 -6.03 11.42 -6.12
CA ASP A 94 -6.72 10.96 -4.91
C ASP A 94 -8.17 10.62 -5.30
N MET A 95 -8.67 9.45 -4.91
CA MET A 95 -10.06 9.05 -5.20
C MET A 95 -11.08 9.74 -4.27
N GLY A 96 -10.64 10.52 -3.29
CA GLY A 96 -11.51 11.17 -2.31
C GLY A 96 -12.10 10.18 -1.29
N TRP A 97 -11.30 9.18 -0.88
CA TRP A 97 -11.76 8.10 0.01
C TRP A 97 -12.27 8.60 1.37
N GLU A 98 -13.59 8.61 1.54
CA GLU A 98 -14.27 9.12 2.73
C GLU A 98 -13.87 8.42 4.03
N LYS A 99 -13.50 9.21 5.04
CA LYS A 99 -13.18 8.71 6.38
C LYS A 99 -14.37 7.98 7.00
N LYS A 100 -14.22 6.70 7.34
CA LYS A 100 -15.26 5.95 8.07
C LYS A 100 -15.31 6.38 9.54
N THR A 101 -16.52 6.75 9.99
CA THR A 101 -16.82 7.36 11.29
C THR A 101 -17.65 6.47 12.23
N ASN A 102 -18.17 5.34 11.75
CA ASN A 102 -18.90 4.33 12.55
C ASN A 102 -17.94 3.47 13.40
N TYR A 103 -17.15 4.14 14.24
CA TYR A 103 -16.03 3.54 14.97
C TYR A 103 -16.45 2.38 15.88
N SER A 104 -17.62 2.47 16.53
CA SER A 104 -18.11 1.42 17.45
C SER A 104 -18.40 0.10 16.73
N ASP A 105 -19.05 0.18 15.56
CA ASP A 105 -19.32 -0.99 14.73
C ASP A 105 -18.05 -1.61 14.14
N LEU A 106 -17.15 -0.77 13.61
CA LEU A 106 -15.90 -1.22 12.99
C LEU A 106 -14.85 -1.75 14.00
N LEU A 107 -14.88 -1.30 15.26
CA LEU A 107 -13.95 -1.79 16.30
C LEU A 107 -14.53 -2.91 17.17
N PHE A 108 -15.83 -2.87 17.51
CA PHE A 108 -16.38 -3.67 18.62
C PHE A 108 -17.72 -4.37 18.37
N GLN A 109 -18.66 -3.77 17.62
CA GLN A 109 -20.07 -4.21 17.59
C GLN A 109 -20.47 -4.96 16.31
N ARG A 110 -20.06 -4.48 15.14
CA ARG A 110 -20.43 -4.98 13.81
C ARG A 110 -21.94 -5.18 13.57
N SER A 111 -22.78 -4.32 14.14
CA SER A 111 -24.25 -4.37 14.01
C SER A 111 -24.81 -3.59 12.82
N THR A 112 -24.14 -2.53 12.36
CA THR A 112 -24.58 -1.68 11.24
C THR A 112 -23.73 -1.84 9.97
N LEU A 113 -22.88 -2.89 9.93
CA LEU A 113 -22.00 -3.12 8.79
C LEU A 113 -22.71 -3.81 7.62
N ASP A 114 -22.06 -3.73 6.47
CA ASP A 114 -22.47 -4.39 5.22
C ASP A 114 -22.83 -5.88 5.44
N PRO A 115 -23.84 -6.44 4.74
CA PRO A 115 -24.22 -7.85 4.85
C PRO A 115 -23.11 -8.87 4.57
N GLN A 116 -22.01 -8.49 3.91
CA GLN A 116 -20.81 -9.34 3.74
C GLN A 116 -19.90 -9.35 4.99
N LEU A 117 -20.05 -8.37 5.90
CA LEU A 117 -19.26 -8.17 7.12
C LEU A 117 -19.99 -8.60 8.40
N VAL A 118 -20.89 -9.59 8.29
CA VAL A 118 -21.71 -10.13 9.38
C VAL A 118 -20.91 -10.35 10.67
N ASN A 119 -21.51 -10.00 11.82
CA ASN A 119 -20.96 -10.33 13.14
C ASN A 119 -21.18 -11.80 13.54
N SER A 120 -20.86 -12.76 12.65
CA SER A 120 -20.90 -14.19 12.94
C SER A 120 -19.64 -14.89 12.41
N PRO A 121 -18.89 -15.64 13.25
CA PRO A 121 -19.03 -15.70 14.70
C PRO A 121 -18.82 -14.31 15.35
N PRO A 122 -19.52 -13.98 16.46
CA PRO A 122 -19.46 -12.65 17.06
C PRO A 122 -18.04 -12.23 17.49
N ILE A 123 -17.57 -11.06 17.03
CA ILE A 123 -16.23 -10.53 17.34
C ILE A 123 -16.02 -10.34 18.86
N GLN A 124 -17.10 -10.22 19.62
CA GLN A 124 -17.10 -10.11 21.07
C GLN A 124 -16.40 -11.30 21.75
N TRP A 125 -16.41 -12.51 21.17
CA TRP A 125 -15.61 -13.64 21.66
C TRP A 125 -14.11 -13.39 21.51
N VAL A 126 -13.68 -12.80 20.40
CA VAL A 126 -12.28 -12.41 20.16
C VAL A 126 -11.87 -11.32 21.15
N LEU A 127 -12.74 -10.34 21.41
CA LEU A 127 -12.49 -9.27 22.39
C LEU A 127 -12.35 -9.81 23.82
N VAL A 128 -13.22 -10.73 24.25
CA VAL A 128 -13.12 -11.37 25.58
C VAL A 128 -11.83 -12.19 25.72
N LEU A 129 -11.48 -12.98 24.70
CA LEU A 129 -10.24 -13.76 24.71
C LEU A 129 -8.99 -12.87 24.62
N ALA A 130 -9.06 -11.75 23.89
CA ALA A 130 -7.97 -10.77 23.82
C ALA A 130 -7.77 -10.01 25.15
N LEU A 131 -8.87 -9.67 25.84
CA LEU A 131 -8.83 -9.10 27.18
C LEU A 131 -8.23 -10.09 28.20
N LEU A 132 -8.61 -11.36 28.13
CA LEU A 132 -7.97 -12.43 28.91
C LEU A 132 -6.47 -12.50 28.58
N GLY A 133 -6.09 -12.47 27.29
CA GLY A 133 -4.70 -12.44 26.84
C GLY A 133 -3.90 -11.26 27.41
N LEU A 134 -4.51 -10.07 27.49
CA LEU A 134 -3.92 -8.89 28.12
C LEU A 134 -3.76 -9.08 29.64
N VAL A 135 -4.81 -9.46 30.35
CA VAL A 135 -4.79 -9.64 31.82
C VAL A 135 -3.76 -10.68 32.23
N MET A 136 -3.76 -11.85 31.59
CA MET A 136 -2.78 -12.91 31.83
C MET A 136 -1.35 -12.47 31.46
N SER A 137 -1.20 -11.66 30.42
CA SER A 137 0.12 -11.10 30.05
C SER A 137 0.64 -10.06 31.03
N ILE A 138 -0.22 -9.29 31.69
CA ILE A 138 0.16 -8.40 32.78
C ILE A 138 0.55 -9.23 34.01
N ALA A 139 -0.33 -10.13 34.46
CA ALA A 139 -0.13 -10.97 35.65
C ALA A 139 1.18 -11.77 35.57
N TRP A 140 1.47 -12.38 34.42
CA TRP A 140 2.66 -13.21 34.19
C TRP A 140 3.77 -12.49 33.41
N LYS A 141 3.70 -11.15 33.33
CA LYS A 141 4.74 -10.27 32.77
C LYS A 141 5.15 -10.62 31.32
N ARG A 142 4.27 -11.26 30.56
CA ARG A 142 4.50 -11.68 29.16
C ARG A 142 4.62 -10.45 28.26
N ARG A 143 5.82 -10.24 27.71
CA ARG A 143 6.12 -9.05 26.89
C ARG A 143 5.28 -8.99 25.61
N GLY A 144 5.06 -10.14 24.95
CA GLY A 144 4.33 -10.22 23.68
C GLY A 144 2.87 -9.76 23.75
N GLY A 145 2.12 -10.13 24.79
CA GLY A 145 0.73 -9.69 24.93
C GLY A 145 0.61 -8.21 25.30
N VAL A 146 1.49 -7.70 26.17
CA VAL A 146 1.55 -6.24 26.45
C VAL A 146 1.90 -5.46 25.18
N PHE A 147 2.84 -5.96 24.37
CA PHE A 147 3.18 -5.41 23.06
C PHE A 147 1.98 -5.38 22.11
N LEU A 148 1.29 -6.51 21.92
CA LEU A 148 0.12 -6.59 21.03
C LEU A 148 -1.05 -5.73 21.50
N ALA A 149 -1.27 -5.59 22.81
CA ALA A 149 -2.35 -4.74 23.35
C ALA A 149 -2.07 -3.25 23.15
N VAL A 150 -0.84 -2.80 23.40
CA VAL A 150 -0.46 -1.40 23.10
C VAL A 150 -0.52 -1.15 21.60
N LEU A 151 -0.04 -2.07 20.76
CA LEU A 151 -0.10 -1.94 19.30
C LEU A 151 -1.54 -1.92 18.77
N ALA A 152 -2.42 -2.78 19.29
CA ALA A 152 -3.85 -2.76 18.98
C ALA A 152 -4.47 -1.40 19.34
N GLY A 153 -4.21 -0.90 20.56
CA GLY A 153 -4.65 0.43 21.00
C GLY A 153 -4.13 1.55 20.10
N SER A 154 -2.85 1.54 19.73
CA SER A 154 -2.26 2.52 18.80
C SER A 154 -2.91 2.48 17.42
N VAL A 155 -3.25 1.30 16.89
CA VAL A 155 -3.95 1.16 15.61
C VAL A 155 -5.39 1.66 15.70
N ALA A 156 -6.11 1.34 16.77
CA ALA A 156 -7.49 1.82 16.98
C ALA A 156 -7.53 3.35 17.15
N ILE A 157 -6.59 3.93 17.89
CA ILE A 157 -6.43 5.39 18.00
C ILE A 157 -6.12 5.98 16.62
N ALA A 158 -5.16 5.42 15.87
CA ALA A 158 -4.81 5.88 14.53
C ALA A 158 -6.03 5.86 13.58
N PHE A 159 -6.83 4.79 13.58
CA PHE A 159 -8.06 4.68 12.80
C PHE A 159 -9.08 5.79 13.11
N ILE A 160 -9.18 6.23 14.38
CA ILE A 160 -10.08 7.31 14.82
C ILE A 160 -9.51 8.69 14.48
N VAL A 161 -8.21 8.93 14.70
CA VAL A 161 -7.61 10.29 14.58
C VAL A 161 -7.12 10.64 13.18
N LEU A 162 -6.87 9.66 12.30
CA LEU A 162 -6.39 9.93 10.94
C LEU A 162 -7.38 10.85 10.17
N PRO A 163 -6.93 11.93 9.50
CA PRO A 163 -7.79 12.77 8.68
C PRO A 163 -8.21 12.05 7.38
N GLN A 164 -9.09 12.69 6.60
CA GLN A 164 -9.42 12.24 5.24
C GLN A 164 -8.28 12.56 4.26
N GLY A 165 -8.21 11.80 3.16
CA GLY A 165 -7.20 11.90 2.10
C GLY A 165 -6.61 10.52 1.74
N LYS A 166 -5.63 10.49 0.82
CA LYS A 166 -4.97 9.31 0.20
C LYS A 166 -4.80 8.04 1.06
N LEU A 167 -4.58 8.14 2.38
CA LEU A 167 -4.64 6.99 3.29
C LEU A 167 -6.03 6.83 3.92
N TRP A 168 -6.92 6.12 3.23
CA TRP A 168 -8.24 5.78 3.75
C TRP A 168 -8.16 5.03 5.10
N ASN A 169 -8.81 5.57 6.15
CA ASN A 169 -8.62 5.08 7.52
C ASN A 169 -9.05 3.61 7.72
N ALA A 170 -10.06 3.12 7.00
CA ALA A 170 -10.50 1.72 7.08
C ALA A 170 -9.40 0.72 6.69
N ARG A 171 -8.40 1.12 5.88
CA ARG A 171 -7.21 0.31 5.55
C ARG A 171 -6.36 -0.04 6.81
N LEU A 172 -6.62 0.56 7.97
CA LEU A 172 -5.99 0.24 9.26
C LEU A 172 -6.68 -0.89 10.06
N LEU A 173 -7.96 -1.17 9.80
CA LEU A 173 -8.74 -2.16 10.57
C LEU A 173 -8.18 -3.60 10.54
N PRO A 174 -7.58 -4.12 9.44
CA PRO A 174 -6.95 -5.44 9.43
C PRO A 174 -5.86 -5.62 10.49
N PHE A 175 -5.15 -4.54 10.86
CA PHE A 175 -4.10 -4.57 11.87
C PHE A 175 -4.65 -4.56 13.30
N TRP A 176 -5.81 -3.92 13.53
CA TRP A 176 -6.58 -4.02 14.78
C TRP A 176 -7.03 -5.47 15.00
N TYR A 177 -7.74 -6.05 14.02
CA TYR A 177 -8.23 -7.42 14.11
C TYR A 177 -7.09 -8.44 14.26
N LEU A 178 -6.01 -8.33 13.48
CA LEU A 178 -4.83 -9.21 13.61
C LEU A 178 -4.24 -9.16 15.03
N SER A 179 -4.11 -7.97 15.61
CA SER A 179 -3.57 -7.81 16.96
C SER A 179 -4.49 -8.42 18.02
N LEU A 180 -5.82 -8.30 17.86
CA LEU A 180 -6.82 -8.97 18.70
C LEU A 180 -6.76 -10.51 18.58
N TYR A 181 -6.68 -11.06 17.37
CA TYR A 181 -6.58 -12.52 17.19
C TYR A 181 -5.30 -13.10 17.83
N LEU A 182 -4.17 -12.39 17.73
CA LEU A 182 -2.92 -12.78 18.38
C LEU A 182 -3.00 -12.65 19.91
N LEU A 183 -3.70 -11.65 20.45
CA LEU A 183 -4.01 -11.55 21.88
C LEU A 183 -4.92 -12.69 22.36
N ALA A 184 -5.95 -13.03 21.61
CA ALA A 184 -6.86 -14.13 21.91
C ALA A 184 -6.13 -15.48 21.94
N ALA A 185 -5.22 -15.71 21.00
CA ALA A 185 -4.34 -16.88 21.00
C ALA A 185 -3.44 -16.95 22.24
N ILE A 186 -2.91 -15.80 22.71
CA ILE A 186 -2.19 -15.73 23.99
C ILE A 186 -3.12 -16.03 25.16
N GLY A 187 -4.34 -15.47 25.19
CA GLY A 187 -5.33 -15.73 26.25
C GLY A 187 -5.64 -17.22 26.43
N VAL A 188 -5.89 -17.93 25.32
CA VAL A 188 -6.11 -19.39 25.34
C VAL A 188 -4.86 -20.16 25.75
N ALA A 189 -3.69 -19.81 25.21
CA ALA A 189 -2.43 -20.51 25.53
C ALA A 189 -1.97 -20.31 26.98
N GLU A 190 -2.18 -19.12 27.55
CA GLU A 190 -1.88 -18.85 28.97
C GLU A 190 -2.93 -19.48 29.89
N LEU A 191 -4.23 -19.45 29.56
CA LEU A 191 -5.26 -20.18 30.33
C LEU A 191 -4.98 -21.68 30.41
N GLY A 192 -4.58 -22.31 29.30
CA GLY A 192 -4.17 -23.71 29.28
C GLY A 192 -2.96 -24.00 30.16
N ARG A 193 -2.01 -23.05 30.26
CA ARG A 193 -0.89 -23.14 31.21
C ARG A 193 -1.34 -23.00 32.66
N THR A 194 -2.33 -22.14 32.96
CA THR A 194 -2.90 -22.05 34.32
C THR A 194 -3.42 -23.41 34.74
N ILE A 195 -4.20 -24.05 33.87
CA ILE A 195 -4.79 -25.37 34.11
C ILE A 195 -3.68 -26.44 34.18
N ALA A 196 -2.63 -26.34 33.36
CA ALA A 196 -1.50 -27.28 33.40
C ALA A 196 -0.67 -27.21 34.69
N SER A 197 -0.50 -26.02 35.30
CA SER A 197 0.15 -25.81 36.61
C SER A 197 -0.77 -26.09 37.80
N LEU A 198 -2.08 -25.84 37.69
CA LEU A 198 -3.06 -26.19 38.74
C LEU A 198 -3.29 -27.71 38.83
N LEU A 199 -3.02 -28.45 37.76
CA LEU A 199 -3.12 -29.91 37.73
C LEU A 199 -1.79 -30.62 37.96
N SER A 200 -0.62 -29.99 37.82
CA SER A 200 0.67 -30.63 38.13
C SER A 200 0.83 -30.82 39.65
N ARG A 201 1.71 -31.76 40.05
CA ARG A 201 2.08 -31.95 41.47
C ARG A 201 3.06 -30.89 41.95
N ASP A 202 3.74 -30.25 41.01
CA ASP A 202 4.66 -29.13 41.18
C ASP A 202 4.23 -28.05 40.16
N PRO A 203 3.84 -26.83 40.60
CA PRO A 203 3.41 -25.76 39.70
C PRO A 203 4.46 -25.30 38.68
N ASP A 204 5.76 -25.44 39.00
CA ASP A 204 6.87 -25.01 38.14
C ASP A 204 7.18 -26.03 37.03
N THR A 205 6.65 -27.26 37.13
CA THR A 205 6.64 -28.27 36.04
C THR A 205 5.21 -28.54 35.52
N PRO A 206 4.57 -27.56 34.83
CA PRO A 206 3.22 -27.71 34.29
C PRO A 206 3.10 -28.94 33.38
N ARG A 207 1.99 -29.69 33.51
CA ARG A 207 1.79 -30.94 32.76
C ARG A 207 1.84 -30.71 31.25
N ARG A 208 2.92 -31.14 30.60
CA ARG A 208 3.13 -31.00 29.14
C ARG A 208 1.98 -31.56 28.30
N SER A 209 1.33 -32.63 28.76
CA SER A 209 0.13 -33.19 28.13
C SER A 209 -1.06 -32.23 28.11
N VAL A 210 -1.29 -31.46 29.17
CA VAL A 210 -2.35 -30.44 29.23
C VAL A 210 -2.03 -29.29 28.27
N THR A 211 -0.79 -28.80 28.25
CA THR A 211 -0.36 -27.74 27.31
C THR A 211 -0.49 -28.17 25.84
N ILE A 212 -0.16 -29.42 25.52
CA ILE A 212 -0.37 -29.99 24.18
C ILE A 212 -1.87 -30.12 23.88
N ALA A 213 -2.67 -30.62 24.82
CA ALA A 213 -4.11 -30.73 24.65
C ALA A 213 -4.77 -29.37 24.42
N THR A 214 -4.39 -28.31 25.15
CA THR A 214 -4.87 -26.94 24.88
C THR A 214 -4.53 -26.52 23.46
N ALA A 215 -3.29 -26.72 23.00
CA ALA A 215 -2.88 -26.31 21.66
C ALA A 215 -3.66 -27.06 20.56
N VAL A 216 -3.86 -28.38 20.72
CA VAL A 216 -4.63 -29.21 19.77
C VAL A 216 -6.11 -28.83 19.79
N VAL A 217 -6.73 -28.70 20.97
CA VAL A 217 -8.14 -28.31 21.09
C VAL A 217 -8.39 -26.90 20.55
N ALA A 218 -7.49 -25.95 20.82
CA ALA A 218 -7.59 -24.59 20.28
C ALA A 218 -7.43 -24.55 18.75
N ALA A 219 -6.52 -25.35 18.19
CA ALA A 219 -6.35 -25.48 16.74
C ALA A 219 -7.58 -26.12 16.08
N LEU A 220 -8.12 -27.21 16.64
CA LEU A 220 -9.33 -27.86 16.14
C LEU A 220 -10.56 -26.95 16.26
N ALA A 221 -10.71 -26.22 17.37
CA ALA A 221 -11.80 -25.26 17.54
C ALA A 221 -11.69 -24.09 16.55
N GLY A 222 -10.49 -23.52 16.36
CA GLY A 222 -10.24 -22.47 15.38
C GLY A 222 -10.51 -22.93 13.95
N LEU A 223 -10.04 -24.12 13.57
CA LEU A 223 -10.35 -24.74 12.28
C LEU A 223 -11.86 -24.95 12.10
N THR A 224 -12.55 -25.48 13.09
CA THR A 224 -14.02 -25.70 13.04
C THR A 224 -14.78 -24.38 12.89
N VAL A 225 -14.40 -23.33 13.63
CA VAL A 225 -15.01 -22.00 13.58
C VAL A 225 -14.81 -21.32 12.22
N ILE A 226 -13.72 -21.63 11.50
CA ILE A 226 -13.45 -21.10 10.15
C ILE A 226 -14.13 -21.98 9.07
N ALA A 227 -14.04 -23.29 9.19
CA ALA A 227 -14.50 -24.24 8.18
C ALA A 227 -16.02 -24.49 8.20
N MET A 228 -16.73 -24.25 9.32
CA MET A 228 -18.18 -24.33 9.39
C MET A 228 -18.87 -23.24 8.52
N PRO A 229 -18.56 -21.93 8.64
CA PRO A 229 -19.09 -20.91 7.74
C PRO A 229 -18.60 -21.05 6.28
N LEU A 230 -17.38 -21.56 6.06
CA LEU A 230 -16.89 -21.90 4.71
C LEU A 230 -17.55 -23.15 4.12
N ARG A 231 -18.33 -23.91 4.91
CA ARG A 231 -18.95 -25.19 4.53
C ARG A 231 -17.92 -26.22 4.00
N ALA A 232 -16.76 -26.26 4.66
CA ALA A 232 -15.56 -26.98 4.23
C ALA A 232 -15.11 -28.09 5.21
N MET A 233 -16.01 -28.55 6.09
CA MET A 233 -15.75 -29.72 6.94
C MET A 233 -15.88 -31.03 6.12
N PRO A 234 -15.20 -32.13 6.49
CA PRO A 234 -15.34 -33.40 5.79
C PRO A 234 -16.77 -33.96 5.98
N GLU A 235 -17.57 -33.88 4.92
CA GLU A 235 -18.97 -34.33 4.92
C GLU A 235 -19.13 -35.84 5.02
N LYS A 236 -18.17 -36.62 4.53
CA LYS A 236 -18.22 -38.11 4.51
C LYS A 236 -16.85 -38.70 4.82
N ILE A 237 -16.83 -39.85 5.50
CA ILE A 237 -15.64 -40.71 5.63
C ILE A 237 -15.97 -42.10 5.09
N ALA A 238 -15.11 -42.61 4.20
CA ALA A 238 -15.16 -43.97 3.69
C ALA A 238 -14.25 -44.89 4.51
N LEU A 239 -14.82 -45.97 5.05
CA LEU A 239 -14.13 -47.04 5.76
C LEU A 239 -14.36 -48.35 4.99
N GLY A 240 -13.62 -48.53 3.90
CA GLY A 240 -13.85 -49.61 2.94
C GLY A 240 -15.22 -49.48 2.28
N PRO A 241 -16.12 -50.49 2.37
CA PRO A 241 -17.46 -50.41 1.79
C PRO A 241 -18.44 -49.52 2.60
N ILE A 242 -18.08 -49.10 3.82
CA ILE A 242 -18.96 -48.30 4.69
C ILE A 242 -18.67 -46.81 4.47
N ASN A 243 -19.64 -46.07 3.95
CA ASN A 243 -19.61 -44.62 3.95
C ASN A 243 -20.39 -44.08 5.15
N ILE A 244 -19.74 -43.28 5.99
CA ILE A 244 -20.38 -42.58 7.11
C ILE A 244 -20.55 -41.12 6.71
N GLU A 245 -21.80 -40.65 6.67
CA GLU A 245 -22.11 -39.24 6.48
C GLU A 245 -21.95 -38.51 7.82
N LEU A 246 -21.05 -37.53 7.85
CA LEU A 246 -20.74 -36.69 9.00
C LEU A 246 -21.39 -35.32 8.90
N GLY A 247 -21.75 -34.87 7.70
CA GLY A 247 -22.25 -33.51 7.48
C GLY A 247 -22.75 -33.28 6.06
N GLY A 248 -23.16 -32.03 5.80
CA GLY A 248 -23.70 -31.57 4.53
C GLY A 248 -24.73 -30.46 4.71
N VAL A 249 -25.20 -29.88 3.60
CA VAL A 249 -26.32 -28.94 3.61
C VAL A 249 -27.64 -29.71 3.66
N GLN A 250 -28.46 -29.44 4.68
CA GLN A 250 -29.79 -30.03 4.85
C GLN A 250 -30.87 -29.17 4.16
N ASN A 251 -32.07 -29.75 3.98
CA ASN A 251 -33.21 -29.11 3.32
C ASN A 251 -33.69 -27.79 3.99
N ASP A 252 -33.30 -27.50 5.23
CA ASP A 252 -33.58 -26.21 5.92
C ASP A 252 -32.54 -25.10 5.62
N GLY A 253 -31.59 -25.39 4.73
CA GLY A 253 -30.50 -24.51 4.31
C GLY A 253 -29.28 -24.49 5.25
N ARG A 254 -29.32 -25.19 6.39
CA ARG A 254 -28.19 -25.28 7.31
C ARG A 254 -27.14 -26.25 6.82
N TYR A 255 -25.89 -25.83 6.91
CA TYR A 255 -24.76 -26.75 6.92
C TYR A 255 -24.66 -27.41 8.29
N HIS A 256 -24.66 -28.74 8.31
CA HIS A 256 -24.49 -29.57 9.50
C HIS A 256 -23.13 -30.28 9.45
N TRP A 257 -22.50 -30.47 10.61
CA TRP A 257 -21.36 -31.36 10.77
C TRP A 257 -21.31 -31.93 12.19
N LEU A 258 -21.39 -33.25 12.31
CA LEU A 258 -21.64 -33.97 13.56
C LEU A 258 -22.84 -33.39 14.31
N PHE A 259 -22.62 -32.84 15.51
CA PHE A 259 -23.63 -32.20 16.36
C PHE A 259 -23.70 -30.67 16.19
N LEU A 260 -22.90 -30.09 15.27
CA LEU A 260 -22.87 -28.66 14.98
C LEU A 260 -23.72 -28.35 13.75
N SER A 261 -24.34 -27.17 13.73
CA SER A 261 -24.97 -26.62 12.52
C SER A 261 -24.81 -25.11 12.44
N THR A 262 -24.81 -24.57 11.22
CA THR A 262 -24.94 -23.12 10.98
C THR A 262 -25.82 -22.83 9.78
N LYS A 263 -26.51 -21.68 9.80
CA LYS A 263 -27.15 -21.11 8.60
C LYS A 263 -26.19 -20.28 7.75
N GLU A 264 -25.03 -19.91 8.29
CA GLU A 264 -24.04 -19.09 7.58
C GLU A 264 -23.55 -19.77 6.31
N SER A 265 -23.18 -18.93 5.35
CA SER A 265 -22.37 -19.29 4.20
C SER A 265 -21.45 -18.11 3.96
N SER A 266 -20.15 -18.31 4.11
CA SER A 266 -19.16 -17.31 3.73
C SER A 266 -19.28 -17.03 2.23
N PHE A 267 -19.10 -15.78 1.83
CA PHE A 267 -18.98 -15.41 0.41
C PHE A 267 -17.59 -15.75 -0.16
N ILE A 268 -16.60 -16.10 0.69
CA ILE A 268 -15.22 -16.36 0.25
C ILE A 268 -15.12 -17.49 -0.79
N PRO A 269 -15.82 -18.64 -0.67
CA PRO A 269 -15.75 -19.70 -1.68
C PRO A 269 -16.38 -19.32 -3.03
N SER A 270 -17.45 -18.54 -3.04
CA SER A 270 -18.07 -18.04 -4.29
C SER A 270 -17.23 -16.93 -4.91
N TRP A 271 -16.74 -15.98 -4.11
CA TRP A 271 -15.81 -14.93 -4.55
C TRP A 271 -14.50 -15.52 -5.11
N ALA A 272 -13.92 -16.52 -4.45
CA ALA A 272 -12.72 -17.19 -4.94
C ALA A 272 -13.00 -17.92 -6.26
N ARG A 273 -14.12 -18.66 -6.35
CA ARG A 273 -14.54 -19.30 -7.61
C ARG A 273 -14.76 -18.26 -8.72
N TRP A 274 -15.32 -17.10 -8.41
CA TRP A 274 -15.55 -16.00 -9.35
C TRP A 274 -14.24 -15.43 -9.90
N ASN A 275 -13.27 -15.14 -9.02
CA ASN A 275 -12.02 -14.49 -9.42
C ASN A 275 -11.03 -15.48 -10.07
N PHE A 276 -11.07 -16.77 -9.70
CA PHE A 276 -10.16 -17.80 -10.22
C PHE A 276 -10.77 -18.70 -11.30
N SER A 277 -11.98 -18.43 -11.82
CA SER A 277 -12.56 -19.17 -12.95
C SER A 277 -11.99 -18.78 -14.32
N GLY A 278 -11.18 -17.72 -14.40
CA GLY A 278 -10.82 -17.08 -15.68
C GLY A 278 -12.00 -16.30 -16.29
N TYR A 279 -11.76 -15.72 -17.47
CA TYR A 279 -12.80 -15.11 -18.30
C TYR A 279 -13.61 -16.21 -19.01
N GLU A 280 -12.92 -17.27 -19.43
CA GLU A 280 -13.44 -18.45 -20.13
C GLU A 280 -14.49 -19.22 -19.31
N GLY A 281 -14.41 -19.15 -17.98
CA GLY A 281 -15.38 -19.74 -17.05
C GLY A 281 -16.66 -18.92 -16.85
N LYS A 282 -16.85 -17.80 -17.57
CA LYS A 282 -18.00 -16.90 -17.41
C LYS A 282 -19.11 -17.21 -18.43
N PRO A 283 -20.40 -17.16 -18.05
CA PRO A 283 -21.50 -17.34 -19.01
C PRO A 283 -21.47 -16.32 -20.17
N ALA A 284 -21.01 -15.10 -19.90
CA ALA A 284 -20.87 -14.02 -20.90
C ALA A 284 -19.49 -14.01 -21.60
N TYR A 285 -18.69 -15.08 -21.50
CA TYR A 285 -17.41 -15.16 -22.21
C TYR A 285 -17.55 -15.02 -23.74
N PRO A 286 -18.56 -15.58 -24.42
CA PRO A 286 -18.74 -15.36 -25.86
C PRO A 286 -18.91 -13.88 -26.19
N GLU A 287 -19.78 -13.17 -25.47
CA GLU A 287 -20.01 -11.73 -25.64
C GLU A 287 -18.71 -10.91 -25.45
N TYR A 288 -17.95 -11.18 -24.39
CA TYR A 288 -16.66 -10.54 -24.12
C TYR A 288 -15.63 -10.82 -25.23
N ARG A 289 -15.54 -12.08 -25.65
CA ARG A 289 -14.61 -12.50 -26.71
C ARG A 289 -14.98 -11.86 -28.05
N ASP A 290 -16.26 -11.86 -28.41
CA ASP A 290 -16.74 -11.37 -29.69
C ASP A 290 -16.53 -9.86 -29.82
N ILE A 291 -16.72 -9.05 -28.75
CA ILE A 291 -16.35 -7.63 -28.78
C ILE A 291 -14.83 -7.40 -28.82
N VAL A 292 -14.03 -8.22 -28.10
CA VAL A 292 -12.57 -8.15 -28.16
C VAL A 292 -12.04 -8.44 -29.57
N GLN A 293 -12.51 -9.49 -30.23
CA GLN A 293 -12.13 -9.82 -31.61
C GLN A 293 -12.70 -8.83 -32.64
N THR A 294 -13.83 -8.17 -32.32
CA THR A 294 -14.33 -7.05 -33.12
C THR A 294 -13.40 -5.84 -33.02
N MET A 295 -12.90 -5.51 -31.82
CA MET A 295 -11.95 -4.41 -31.63
C MET A 295 -10.58 -4.70 -32.25
N GLU A 296 -10.12 -5.97 -32.22
CA GLU A 296 -8.96 -6.45 -32.99
C GLU A 296 -9.15 -6.15 -34.49
N THR A 297 -10.28 -6.58 -35.07
CA THR A 297 -10.63 -6.33 -36.48
C THR A 297 -10.72 -4.84 -36.81
N VAL A 298 -11.34 -4.03 -35.96
CA VAL A 298 -11.43 -2.56 -36.13
C VAL A 298 -10.04 -1.91 -36.09
N GLY A 299 -9.13 -2.43 -35.26
CA GLY A 299 -7.72 -2.00 -35.24
C GLY A 299 -7.00 -2.28 -36.56
N GLU A 300 -7.30 -3.39 -37.23
CA GLU A 300 -6.77 -3.71 -38.57
C GLU A 300 -7.41 -2.86 -39.68
N THR A 301 -8.75 -2.72 -39.69
CA THR A 301 -9.46 -2.10 -40.82
C THR A 301 -9.52 -0.58 -40.78
N ASN A 302 -9.56 0.00 -39.57
CA ASN A 302 -9.66 1.44 -39.36
C ASN A 302 -8.37 2.02 -38.74
N GLY A 303 -7.48 1.18 -38.21
CA GLY A 303 -6.17 1.55 -37.67
C GLY A 303 -6.19 1.76 -36.15
N CYS A 304 -5.06 1.47 -35.50
CA CYS A 304 -4.88 1.54 -34.05
C CYS A 304 -5.29 2.89 -33.41
N GLY A 305 -5.69 2.84 -32.13
CA GLY A 305 -6.17 4.01 -31.37
C GLY A 305 -6.65 3.66 -29.96
N ARG A 306 -6.93 4.67 -29.13
CA ARG A 306 -7.54 4.46 -27.80
C ARG A 306 -9.04 4.21 -27.90
N ALA A 307 -9.56 3.31 -27.09
CA ALA A 307 -10.99 3.06 -26.87
C ALA A 307 -11.44 3.52 -25.48
N MET A 308 -12.65 4.06 -25.42
CA MET A 308 -13.45 4.26 -24.21
C MET A 308 -14.82 3.62 -24.41
N TRP A 309 -15.41 3.11 -23.35
CA TRP A 309 -16.70 2.42 -23.37
C TRP A 309 -17.68 3.06 -22.38
N GLU A 310 -18.97 3.00 -22.71
CA GLU A 310 -20.06 3.23 -21.76
C GLU A 310 -19.91 2.28 -20.57
N HIS A 311 -19.98 2.82 -19.35
CA HIS A 311 -19.95 2.02 -18.12
C HIS A 311 -21.34 1.51 -17.72
N GLU A 312 -21.40 0.22 -17.35
CA GLU A 312 -22.51 -0.39 -16.61
C GLU A 312 -21.95 -1.34 -15.53
N GLU A 313 -22.62 -1.44 -14.37
CA GLU A 313 -22.23 -2.40 -13.31
C GLU A 313 -22.33 -3.85 -13.80
N GLN A 314 -23.26 -4.10 -14.72
CA GLN A 314 -23.61 -5.38 -15.33
C GLN A 314 -22.42 -6.00 -16.09
N HIS A 315 -21.37 -5.23 -16.39
CA HIS A 315 -20.09 -5.75 -16.91
C HIS A 315 -19.41 -6.77 -15.98
N ASP A 316 -19.77 -6.85 -14.69
CA ASP A 316 -19.32 -7.96 -13.84
C ASP A 316 -19.75 -9.34 -14.40
N ARG A 317 -20.68 -9.42 -15.36
CA ARG A 317 -20.94 -10.67 -16.12
C ARG A 317 -19.69 -11.26 -16.81
N TYR A 318 -18.72 -10.42 -17.16
CA TYR A 318 -17.41 -10.82 -17.69
C TYR A 318 -16.42 -11.24 -16.57
N GLY A 319 -16.81 -11.12 -15.30
CA GLY A 319 -16.04 -11.44 -14.11
C GLY A 319 -15.41 -10.26 -13.39
N THR A 320 -15.47 -9.07 -14.00
CA THR A 320 -15.17 -7.77 -13.38
C THR A 320 -15.68 -6.67 -14.32
N PRO A 321 -16.21 -5.53 -13.81
CA PRO A 321 -16.57 -4.41 -14.66
C PRO A 321 -15.38 -3.79 -15.41
N MET A 322 -14.15 -4.08 -14.98
CA MET A 322 -12.91 -3.59 -15.58
C MET A 322 -12.41 -4.44 -16.77
N ALA A 323 -13.18 -5.41 -17.27
CA ALA A 323 -12.68 -6.42 -18.22
C ALA A 323 -12.17 -5.84 -19.55
N LEU A 324 -12.70 -4.69 -20.01
CA LEU A 324 -12.27 -4.01 -21.24
C LEU A 324 -10.93 -3.26 -21.10
N MET A 325 -10.41 -3.05 -19.88
CA MET A 325 -9.04 -2.56 -19.67
C MET A 325 -7.96 -3.48 -20.29
N LEU A 326 -8.32 -4.73 -20.63
CA LEU A 326 -7.44 -5.70 -21.29
C LEU A 326 -7.46 -5.64 -22.82
N LEU A 327 -8.24 -4.74 -23.45
CA LEU A 327 -8.16 -4.51 -24.91
C LEU A 327 -6.70 -4.34 -25.43
N PRO A 328 -5.77 -3.65 -24.75
CA PRO A 328 -4.38 -3.55 -25.19
C PRO A 328 -3.58 -4.87 -25.08
N PHE A 329 -4.02 -5.79 -24.21
CA PHE A 329 -3.39 -7.12 -24.11
C PHE A 329 -3.90 -8.06 -25.20
N TRP A 330 -5.18 -7.98 -25.57
CA TRP A 330 -5.78 -8.83 -26.59
C TRP A 330 -5.50 -8.38 -28.03
N THR A 331 -5.09 -7.12 -28.25
CA THR A 331 -4.88 -6.53 -29.59
C THR A 331 -3.41 -6.16 -29.86
N ASP A 332 -2.47 -6.79 -29.15
CA ASP A 332 -1.02 -6.49 -29.19
C ASP A 332 -0.67 -4.98 -29.05
N GLY A 333 -1.50 -4.25 -28.29
CA GLY A 333 -1.37 -2.81 -28.04
C GLY A 333 -2.02 -1.90 -29.08
N CYS A 334 -2.63 -2.43 -30.14
CA CYS A 334 -3.27 -1.63 -31.20
C CYS A 334 -4.52 -0.89 -30.72
N ILE A 335 -5.37 -1.53 -29.91
CA ILE A 335 -6.48 -0.87 -29.23
C ILE A 335 -6.04 -0.52 -27.80
N GLY A 336 -5.65 0.74 -27.60
CA GLY A 336 -5.37 1.30 -26.29
C GLY A 336 -6.64 1.39 -25.43
N SER A 337 -6.50 1.33 -24.11
CA SER A 337 -7.60 1.59 -23.18
C SER A 337 -7.48 3.00 -22.62
N MET A 338 -8.59 3.73 -22.53
CA MET A 338 -8.64 5.01 -21.83
C MET A 338 -8.65 4.82 -20.29
N GLU A 339 -9.32 3.77 -19.80
CA GLU A 339 -9.31 3.40 -18.37
C GLU A 339 -8.15 2.46 -18.02
N GLY A 340 -7.66 2.47 -16.78
CA GLY A 340 -6.59 1.58 -16.34
C GLY A 340 -6.51 1.40 -14.82
N LEU A 341 -6.15 0.18 -14.40
CA LEU A 341 -6.23 -0.33 -13.03
C LEU A 341 -5.61 0.55 -11.92
N PHE A 342 -4.58 1.33 -12.23
CA PHE A 342 -3.86 2.16 -11.27
C PHE A 342 -4.40 3.60 -11.22
N PHE A 343 -5.68 3.77 -10.89
CA PHE A 343 -6.38 5.07 -10.81
C PHE A 343 -5.64 6.14 -10.00
N GLU A 344 -4.98 5.75 -8.91
CA GLU A 344 -4.24 6.67 -8.02
C GLU A 344 -2.90 7.13 -8.64
N ALA A 345 -2.41 6.50 -9.73
CA ALA A 345 -1.06 6.71 -10.27
C ALA A 345 -0.93 7.79 -11.36
N SER A 346 -2.03 8.25 -11.97
CA SER A 346 -2.03 9.31 -12.99
C SER A 346 -2.97 10.45 -12.60
N SER A 347 -2.51 11.69 -12.73
CA SER A 347 -3.36 12.88 -12.58
C SER A 347 -4.25 13.16 -13.81
N THR A 348 -4.28 12.28 -14.81
CA THR A 348 -5.27 12.29 -15.91
C THR A 348 -6.55 11.52 -15.55
N THR A 349 -6.49 10.63 -14.57
CA THR A 349 -7.63 9.79 -14.13
C THR A 349 -8.93 10.55 -13.78
N PRO A 350 -8.91 11.74 -13.16
CA PRO A 350 -10.15 12.48 -12.85
C PRO A 350 -10.99 12.76 -14.10
N PHE A 351 -10.32 13.14 -15.18
CA PHE A 351 -10.95 13.52 -16.44
C PHE A 351 -11.56 12.31 -17.17
N HIS A 352 -10.98 11.12 -17.02
CA HIS A 352 -11.64 9.88 -17.45
C HIS A 352 -12.99 9.67 -16.76
N PHE A 353 -13.10 9.94 -15.45
CA PHE A 353 -14.37 9.79 -14.74
C PHE A 353 -15.39 10.86 -15.12
N ILE A 354 -14.97 12.10 -15.44
CA ILE A 354 -15.85 13.13 -16.03
C ILE A 354 -16.43 12.63 -17.36
N ASN A 355 -15.58 12.19 -18.29
CA ASN A 355 -16.02 11.60 -19.56
C ASN A 355 -16.91 10.37 -19.37
N GLN A 356 -16.74 9.60 -18.29
CA GLN A 356 -17.57 8.43 -18.03
C GLN A 356 -18.99 8.82 -17.61
N ASP A 357 -19.16 9.90 -16.86
CA ASP A 357 -20.46 10.50 -16.48
C ASP A 357 -21.21 11.03 -17.71
N GLU A 358 -20.47 11.64 -18.65
CA GLU A 358 -20.99 12.19 -19.91
C GLU A 358 -21.37 11.12 -20.95
N LEU A 359 -20.70 9.95 -20.91
CA LEU A 359 -20.78 8.92 -21.97
C LEU A 359 -21.34 7.56 -21.49
N SER A 360 -22.01 7.52 -20.33
CA SER A 360 -22.61 6.28 -19.81
C SER A 360 -24.00 6.52 -19.23
N TYR A 361 -24.96 5.65 -19.55
CA TYR A 361 -26.27 5.68 -18.89
C TYR A 361 -26.18 5.42 -17.36
N GLY A 362 -25.15 4.70 -16.91
CA GLY A 362 -24.92 4.37 -15.50
C GLY A 362 -23.44 4.42 -15.10
N ALA A 363 -22.84 5.61 -15.12
CA ALA A 363 -21.44 5.84 -14.77
C ALA A 363 -21.07 5.39 -13.34
N SER A 364 -19.80 4.98 -13.13
CA SER A 364 -19.35 4.49 -11.81
C SER A 364 -19.14 5.59 -10.78
N ASN A 365 -18.79 6.80 -11.25
CA ASN A 365 -18.47 8.00 -10.47
C ASN A 365 -17.56 7.72 -9.26
N ALA A 366 -16.58 6.82 -9.47
CA ALA A 366 -15.81 6.18 -8.41
C ALA A 366 -14.80 7.11 -7.71
N GLN A 367 -14.33 8.15 -8.39
CA GLN A 367 -13.58 9.25 -7.76
C GLN A 367 -14.57 10.30 -7.23
N ARG A 368 -14.38 10.78 -6.00
CA ARG A 368 -15.20 11.86 -5.45
C ARG A 368 -14.72 13.25 -5.83
N ASP A 369 -15.55 14.23 -5.48
CA ASP A 369 -15.26 15.67 -5.53
C ASP A 369 -15.01 16.18 -6.97
N LEU A 370 -15.67 15.56 -7.95
CA LEU A 370 -15.73 15.92 -9.37
C LEU A 370 -17.13 16.45 -9.76
N PRO A 371 -17.27 17.23 -10.85
CA PRO A 371 -18.50 17.96 -11.19
C PRO A 371 -19.55 17.10 -11.92
N TYR A 372 -19.83 15.90 -11.42
CA TYR A 372 -20.80 14.97 -12.01
C TYR A 372 -22.24 15.53 -12.05
N VAL A 373 -23.00 15.15 -13.07
CA VAL A 373 -24.40 15.52 -13.27
C VAL A 373 -25.32 14.36 -12.83
N PRO A 374 -26.24 14.55 -11.85
CA PRO A 374 -27.05 13.45 -11.34
C PRO A 374 -28.09 12.90 -12.33
N GLY A 375 -27.76 11.82 -13.04
CA GLY A 375 -28.69 11.08 -13.91
C GLY A 375 -27.97 10.25 -14.96
N ALA A 376 -28.73 9.78 -15.96
CA ALA A 376 -28.14 9.45 -17.25
C ALA A 376 -27.98 10.76 -18.05
N PRO A 377 -26.89 10.94 -18.83
CA PRO A 377 -26.65 12.16 -19.58
C PRO A 377 -27.72 12.40 -20.67
N ASP A 378 -27.97 13.67 -21.00
CA ASP A 378 -28.70 14.04 -22.20
C ASP A 378 -27.79 14.13 -23.45
N GLN A 379 -28.36 14.44 -24.62
CA GLN A 379 -27.59 14.56 -25.87
C GLN A 379 -26.49 15.64 -25.79
N ALA A 380 -26.72 16.75 -25.10
CA ALA A 380 -25.72 17.84 -25.02
C ALA A 380 -24.56 17.47 -24.08
N GLN A 381 -24.84 16.74 -23.00
CA GLN A 381 -23.80 16.13 -22.17
C GLN A 381 -23.01 15.06 -22.93
N PHE A 382 -23.70 14.22 -23.70
CA PHE A 382 -23.06 13.21 -24.55
C PHE A 382 -22.15 13.84 -25.60
N ASP A 383 -22.63 14.87 -26.30
CA ASP A 383 -21.86 15.60 -27.31
C ASP A 383 -20.61 16.26 -26.70
N LEU A 384 -20.72 16.87 -25.52
CA LEU A 384 -19.58 17.36 -24.73
C LEU A 384 -18.57 16.25 -24.40
N GLY A 385 -19.06 15.07 -24.02
CA GLY A 385 -18.21 13.90 -23.78
C GLY A 385 -17.44 13.45 -25.03
N ILE A 386 -18.04 13.56 -26.22
CA ILE A 386 -17.37 13.26 -27.50
C ILE A 386 -16.30 14.30 -27.83
N ASP A 387 -16.56 15.59 -27.58
CA ASP A 387 -15.53 16.63 -27.70
C ASP A 387 -14.37 16.38 -26.70
N HIS A 388 -14.67 15.94 -25.48
CA HIS A 388 -13.65 15.50 -24.54
C HIS A 388 -12.89 14.23 -25.01
N LEU A 389 -13.51 13.31 -25.77
CA LEU A 389 -12.79 12.21 -26.42
C LEU A 389 -11.80 12.72 -27.47
N GLN A 390 -12.18 13.73 -28.27
CA GLN A 390 -11.27 14.38 -29.21
C GLN A 390 -10.10 15.07 -28.49
N MET A 391 -10.39 15.85 -27.44
CA MET A 391 -9.40 16.53 -26.59
C MET A 391 -8.41 15.54 -25.96
N LEU A 392 -8.88 14.38 -25.50
CA LEU A 392 -8.05 13.32 -24.92
C LEU A 392 -7.44 12.37 -25.96
N GLY A 393 -7.79 12.48 -27.24
CA GLY A 393 -7.28 11.63 -28.32
C GLY A 393 -7.72 10.17 -28.18
N VAL A 394 -9.00 9.97 -27.88
CA VAL A 394 -9.68 8.67 -27.88
C VAL A 394 -10.36 8.52 -29.25
N LYS A 395 -10.03 7.43 -29.95
CA LYS A 395 -10.45 7.17 -31.34
C LYS A 395 -11.71 6.32 -31.42
N TYR A 396 -11.99 5.50 -30.41
CA TYR A 396 -13.13 4.59 -30.40
C TYR A 396 -14.01 4.84 -29.18
N TYR A 397 -15.30 5.02 -29.42
CA TYR A 397 -16.34 4.98 -28.41
C TYR A 397 -17.17 3.71 -28.57
N MET A 398 -17.42 2.99 -27.47
CA MET A 398 -18.16 1.73 -27.44
C MET A 398 -19.42 1.92 -26.60
N ALA A 399 -20.59 2.00 -27.24
CA ALA A 399 -21.89 2.14 -26.57
C ALA A 399 -22.58 0.77 -26.43
N ILE A 400 -23.46 0.62 -25.44
CA ILE A 400 -24.22 -0.61 -25.20
C ILE A 400 -25.71 -0.36 -24.91
N THR A 401 -26.09 0.79 -24.36
CA THR A 401 -27.51 1.13 -24.12
C THR A 401 -28.16 1.79 -25.33
N GLU A 402 -29.46 1.55 -25.53
CA GLU A 402 -30.22 2.13 -26.65
C GLU A 402 -30.13 3.67 -26.69
N GLN A 403 -30.02 4.33 -25.52
CA GLN A 403 -29.89 5.79 -25.43
C GLN A 403 -28.52 6.28 -25.92
N MET A 404 -27.41 5.71 -25.43
CA MET A 404 -26.07 6.11 -25.87
C MET A 404 -25.80 5.72 -27.33
N ILE A 405 -26.37 4.60 -27.80
CA ILE A 405 -26.33 4.21 -29.21
C ILE A 405 -27.09 5.23 -30.08
N ALA A 406 -28.28 5.67 -29.66
CA ALA A 406 -29.06 6.66 -30.40
C ALA A 406 -28.38 8.04 -30.45
N TYR A 407 -27.78 8.48 -29.33
CA TYR A 407 -26.98 9.71 -29.30
C TYR A 407 -25.73 9.59 -30.18
N GLY A 408 -25.06 8.44 -30.15
CA GLY A 408 -23.92 8.13 -31.00
C GLY A 408 -24.23 8.11 -32.50
N GLN A 409 -25.47 7.74 -32.87
CA GLN A 409 -25.96 7.79 -34.25
C GLN A 409 -26.48 9.18 -34.68
N ALA A 410 -26.73 10.09 -33.74
CA ALA A 410 -27.15 11.47 -34.00
C ALA A 410 -25.97 12.46 -34.10
N ASN A 411 -24.88 12.21 -33.36
CA ASN A 411 -23.69 13.05 -33.33
C ASN A 411 -22.88 12.92 -34.65
N SER A 412 -22.59 14.04 -35.31
CA SER A 412 -21.91 14.07 -36.62
C SER A 412 -20.40 13.80 -36.57
N SER A 413 -19.76 13.91 -35.40
CA SER A 413 -18.34 13.59 -35.20
C SER A 413 -18.12 12.07 -35.06
N LEU A 414 -19.19 11.30 -34.85
CA LEU A 414 -19.15 9.84 -34.70
C LEU A 414 -19.56 9.11 -35.98
N LYS A 415 -18.83 8.04 -36.27
CA LYS A 415 -19.08 7.14 -37.39
C LYS A 415 -19.17 5.70 -36.86
N GLN A 416 -20.34 5.07 -36.95
CA GLN A 416 -20.47 3.65 -36.61
C GLN A 416 -19.58 2.80 -37.54
N VAL A 417 -18.68 2.00 -36.96
CA VAL A 417 -17.71 1.16 -37.69
C VAL A 417 -17.90 -0.32 -37.45
N ALA A 418 -18.46 -0.73 -36.31
CA ALA A 418 -18.78 -2.13 -36.02
C ALA A 418 -19.98 -2.26 -35.07
N GLN A 419 -20.51 -3.49 -34.98
CA GLN A 419 -21.49 -3.91 -33.99
C GLN A 419 -21.18 -5.36 -33.58
N SER A 420 -21.26 -5.68 -32.29
CA SER A 420 -20.96 -7.02 -31.77
C SER A 420 -21.83 -7.34 -30.55
N GLY A 421 -22.81 -8.23 -30.72
CA GLY A 421 -23.84 -8.46 -29.71
C GLY A 421 -24.59 -7.16 -29.39
N PRO A 422 -24.62 -6.71 -28.11
CA PRO A 422 -25.25 -5.44 -27.72
C PRO A 422 -24.37 -4.22 -28.02
N TRP A 423 -23.07 -4.40 -28.28
CA TRP A 423 -22.13 -3.29 -28.47
C TRP A 423 -22.21 -2.66 -29.84
N VAL A 424 -22.20 -1.32 -29.89
CA VAL A 424 -21.95 -0.53 -31.11
C VAL A 424 -20.65 0.24 -30.96
N VAL A 425 -19.76 0.12 -31.93
CA VAL A 425 -18.45 0.79 -31.95
C VAL A 425 -18.51 1.96 -32.93
N PHE A 426 -18.21 3.15 -32.43
CA PHE A 426 -18.07 4.38 -33.19
C PHE A 426 -16.60 4.79 -33.28
N GLU A 427 -16.16 5.18 -34.47
CA GLU A 427 -14.91 5.89 -34.72
C GLU A 427 -15.16 7.40 -34.49
N VAL A 428 -14.32 8.01 -33.66
CA VAL A 428 -14.35 9.43 -33.28
C VAL A 428 -13.50 10.22 -34.27
N SER A 429 -14.13 11.11 -35.02
CA SER A 429 -13.46 12.04 -35.94
C SER A 429 -12.54 13.00 -35.17
N ASP A 430 -11.49 13.50 -35.82
CA ASP A 430 -10.62 14.57 -35.30
C ASP A 430 -10.05 14.32 -33.89
N SER A 431 -9.65 13.07 -33.63
CA SER A 431 -9.04 12.61 -32.36
C SER A 431 -7.52 12.33 -32.42
N PRO A 432 -6.66 13.06 -33.17
CA PRO A 432 -5.26 12.69 -33.35
C PRO A 432 -4.48 12.83 -32.03
N LEU A 433 -3.49 11.94 -31.83
CA LEU A 433 -2.74 11.81 -30.58
C LEU A 433 -1.68 12.93 -30.40
N ILE A 434 -1.30 13.59 -31.48
CA ILE A 434 -0.31 14.67 -31.54
C ILE A 434 -0.76 15.67 -32.61
N GLU A 435 -0.88 16.95 -32.26
CA GLU A 435 -1.45 17.99 -33.15
C GLU A 435 -0.88 19.38 -32.81
N PRO A 436 -0.86 20.33 -33.77
CA PRO A 436 -0.53 21.72 -33.46
C PRO A 436 -1.65 22.38 -32.64
N LEU A 437 -1.30 23.35 -31.79
CA LEU A 437 -2.29 24.22 -31.15
C LEU A 437 -2.54 25.46 -32.01
N ASP A 438 -3.82 25.81 -32.21
CA ASP A 438 -4.22 27.00 -32.97
C ASP A 438 -3.85 28.32 -32.28
N ASN A 439 -3.73 28.33 -30.95
CA ASN A 439 -3.29 29.49 -30.16
C ASN A 439 -2.16 29.13 -29.19
N ASP A 440 -1.33 30.12 -28.83
CA ASP A 440 -0.33 29.98 -27.77
C ASP A 440 -1.00 29.65 -26.41
N PRO A 441 -0.55 28.59 -25.70
CA PRO A 441 -0.97 28.29 -24.34
C PRO A 441 -0.83 29.46 -23.36
N ALA A 442 -1.67 29.46 -22.33
CA ALA A 442 -1.58 30.39 -21.21
C ALA A 442 -0.97 29.70 -20.00
N VAL A 443 0.06 30.28 -19.41
CA VAL A 443 0.73 29.68 -18.24
C VAL A 443 0.05 30.14 -16.97
N LEU A 444 -0.60 29.19 -16.27
CA LEU A 444 -1.16 29.40 -14.93
C LEU A 444 -0.01 29.60 -13.93
N THR A 445 0.05 30.76 -13.27
CA THR A 445 1.05 31.04 -12.24
C THR A 445 0.65 30.45 -10.88
N ASP A 446 1.66 30.10 -10.07
CA ASP A 446 1.55 29.64 -8.67
C ASP A 446 0.73 28.37 -8.38
N VAL A 447 0.14 27.72 -9.40
CA VAL A 447 -0.55 26.42 -9.26
C VAL A 447 0.44 25.29 -8.95
N ALA A 448 0.52 24.89 -7.69
CA ALA A 448 1.29 23.73 -7.27
C ALA A 448 0.73 22.42 -7.88
N PRO A 449 1.55 21.39 -8.21
CA PRO A 449 1.09 20.20 -8.95
C PRO A 449 -0.14 19.48 -8.38
N LYS A 450 -0.30 19.52 -7.04
CA LYS A 450 -1.41 18.93 -6.28
C LYS A 450 -2.76 19.66 -6.39
N HIS A 451 -2.74 20.94 -6.77
CA HIS A 451 -3.92 21.80 -6.97
C HIS A 451 -4.32 21.92 -8.45
N TRP A 452 -3.57 21.27 -9.34
CA TRP A 452 -3.79 21.35 -10.79
C TRP A 452 -5.17 20.85 -11.23
N LEU A 453 -5.73 19.84 -10.56
CA LEU A 453 -7.08 19.36 -10.85
C LEU A 453 -8.12 20.46 -10.57
N GLU A 454 -8.03 21.08 -9.38
CA GLU A 454 -8.94 22.15 -8.95
C GLU A 454 -8.86 23.35 -9.92
N ALA A 455 -7.65 23.78 -10.27
CA ALA A 455 -7.42 24.95 -11.14
C ALA A 455 -7.77 24.72 -12.64
N VAL A 456 -7.80 23.47 -13.12
CA VAL A 456 -8.02 23.15 -14.56
C VAL A 456 -9.41 22.56 -14.84
N THR A 457 -10.10 21.98 -13.85
CA THR A 457 -11.47 21.47 -14.04
C THR A 457 -12.45 22.53 -14.56
N PRO A 458 -12.44 23.80 -14.11
CA PRO A 458 -13.31 24.84 -14.67
C PRO A 458 -13.06 25.14 -16.15
N TRP A 459 -11.82 25.05 -16.62
CA TRP A 459 -11.48 25.16 -18.05
C TRP A 459 -11.91 23.91 -18.84
N TYR A 460 -11.78 22.72 -18.23
CA TYR A 460 -12.20 21.46 -18.85
C TYR A 460 -13.71 21.49 -19.15
N MET A 461 -14.54 21.83 -18.16
CA MET A 461 -16.00 21.87 -18.32
C MET A 461 -16.55 23.04 -19.16
N ASP A 462 -15.72 23.89 -19.76
CA ASP A 462 -16.14 25.05 -20.57
C ASP A 462 -15.55 25.02 -21.99
N PRO A 463 -16.30 24.51 -22.98
CA PRO A 463 -15.91 24.52 -24.39
C PRO A 463 -15.54 25.89 -24.96
N THR A 464 -16.02 26.99 -24.37
CA THR A 464 -15.67 28.34 -24.83
C THR A 464 -14.23 28.72 -24.47
N ALA A 465 -13.68 28.11 -23.41
CA ALA A 465 -12.34 28.37 -22.89
C ALA A 465 -11.22 27.56 -23.60
N TRP A 466 -11.55 26.45 -24.29
CA TRP A 466 -10.56 25.55 -24.93
C TRP A 466 -9.75 26.19 -26.06
N ASN A 467 -10.17 27.36 -26.56
CA ASN A 467 -9.41 28.18 -27.51
C ASN A 467 -7.97 28.45 -27.05
N VAL A 468 -7.71 28.49 -25.73
CA VAL A 468 -6.37 28.62 -25.16
C VAL A 468 -6.17 27.59 -24.05
N TRP A 469 -5.06 26.87 -24.09
CA TRP A 469 -4.80 25.75 -23.18
C TRP A 469 -4.01 26.19 -21.94
N PRO A 470 -4.43 25.83 -20.71
CA PRO A 470 -3.72 26.17 -19.47
C PRO A 470 -2.49 25.28 -19.28
N SER A 471 -1.31 25.87 -19.11
CA SER A 471 -0.04 25.16 -18.94
C SER A 471 0.70 25.52 -17.64
N SER A 472 1.50 24.59 -17.11
CA SER A 472 2.29 24.78 -15.90
C SER A 472 3.63 25.48 -16.14
N GLY A 473 3.89 25.94 -17.36
CA GLY A 473 5.15 26.54 -17.79
C GLY A 473 5.20 26.69 -19.31
N GLY A 474 6.22 27.38 -19.81
CA GLY A 474 6.35 27.63 -21.24
C GLY A 474 7.44 28.66 -21.55
N PRO A 475 7.64 29.00 -22.83
CA PRO A 475 8.41 30.16 -23.28
C PRO A 475 7.95 31.46 -22.60
N LYS A 476 8.72 32.54 -22.69
CA LYS A 476 8.47 33.79 -21.94
C LYS A 476 7.40 34.68 -22.58
N GLU A 477 7.19 34.48 -23.88
CA GLU A 477 6.25 35.15 -24.77
C GLU A 477 4.80 34.70 -24.55
N TRP A 478 4.57 33.46 -24.09
CA TRP A 478 3.25 33.01 -23.66
C TRP A 478 2.74 33.85 -22.49
N GLN A 479 1.45 34.19 -22.51
CA GLN A 479 0.81 34.93 -21.43
C GLN A 479 0.92 34.21 -20.08
N ARG A 480 1.07 35.00 -19.00
CA ARG A 480 1.07 34.52 -17.61
C ARG A 480 -0.24 34.99 -16.99
N ILE A 481 -1.05 34.05 -16.51
CA ILE A 481 -2.40 34.30 -16.01
C ILE A 481 -2.61 33.70 -14.62
N SER A 482 -3.52 34.31 -13.87
CA SER A 482 -4.02 33.81 -12.59
C SER A 482 -5.11 32.75 -12.80
N GLU A 483 -5.43 31.99 -11.76
CA GLU A 483 -6.58 31.09 -11.77
C GLU A 483 -7.89 31.90 -11.94
N GLY A 484 -8.73 31.51 -12.91
CA GLY A 484 -9.96 32.22 -13.27
C GLY A 484 -9.79 33.47 -14.14
N GLU A 485 -8.56 33.80 -14.57
CA GLU A 485 -8.30 34.88 -15.52
C GLU A 485 -8.42 34.35 -16.97
N MET A 486 -9.32 34.95 -17.77
CA MET A 486 -9.53 34.53 -19.16
C MET A 486 -8.37 34.99 -20.07
N PRO A 487 -7.62 34.07 -20.70
CA PRO A 487 -6.51 34.40 -21.58
C PRO A 487 -6.98 35.02 -22.90
N THR A 488 -6.11 35.79 -23.54
CA THR A 488 -6.30 36.26 -24.92
C THR A 488 -5.85 35.19 -25.92
N ALA A 489 -6.68 34.88 -26.91
CA ALA A 489 -6.31 33.99 -28.00
C ALA A 489 -5.25 34.66 -28.90
N ASN A 490 -4.04 34.08 -28.93
CA ASN A 490 -2.93 34.51 -29.77
C ASN A 490 -2.66 33.44 -30.84
N PRO A 491 -3.11 33.62 -32.10
CA PRO A 491 -3.02 32.57 -33.11
C PRO A 491 -1.59 32.19 -33.48
N THR A 492 -1.33 30.89 -33.63
CA THR A 492 -0.02 30.35 -34.02
C THR A 492 0.15 30.33 -35.54
N THR A 493 1.28 29.82 -36.03
CA THR A 493 1.43 29.49 -37.47
C THR A 493 1.01 28.04 -37.69
N PRO A 494 0.01 27.74 -38.56
CA PRO A 494 -0.35 26.37 -38.90
C PRO A 494 0.87 25.57 -39.41
N VAL A 495 1.03 24.35 -38.90
CA VAL A 495 2.11 23.43 -39.23
C VAL A 495 1.55 22.02 -39.35
N ALA A 496 2.04 21.22 -40.31
CA ALA A 496 1.64 19.82 -40.39
C ALA A 496 2.53 18.99 -39.46
N VAL A 497 1.90 18.13 -38.66
CA VAL A 497 2.54 17.08 -37.85
C VAL A 497 2.46 15.77 -38.65
N THR A 498 3.58 15.08 -38.80
CA THR A 498 3.67 13.82 -39.58
C THR A 498 4.56 12.79 -38.88
N ASN A 499 4.63 11.57 -39.44
CA ASN A 499 5.48 10.47 -38.96
C ASN A 499 5.34 10.15 -37.46
N THR A 500 4.13 10.33 -36.92
CA THR A 500 3.81 10.17 -35.50
C THR A 500 3.97 8.72 -35.07
N GLN A 501 4.77 8.50 -34.02
CA GLN A 501 5.01 7.19 -33.41
C GLN A 501 4.93 7.34 -31.88
N ILE A 502 4.16 6.46 -31.25
CA ILE A 502 4.03 6.40 -29.78
C ILE A 502 4.41 4.99 -29.36
N GLY A 503 5.55 4.87 -28.69
CA GLY A 503 6.01 3.67 -28.01
C GLY A 503 5.63 3.68 -26.53
N ARG A 504 6.18 2.71 -25.80
CA ARG A 504 5.95 2.52 -24.35
C ARG A 504 6.55 3.65 -23.49
N ASP A 505 7.72 4.14 -23.89
CA ASP A 505 8.56 5.10 -23.17
C ASP A 505 9.16 6.16 -24.10
N THR A 506 8.73 6.19 -25.36
CA THR A 506 9.19 7.11 -26.41
C THR A 506 8.01 7.62 -27.23
N ILE A 507 8.12 8.86 -27.70
CA ILE A 507 7.17 9.48 -28.64
C ILE A 507 8.00 10.25 -29.66
N SER A 508 7.74 10.11 -30.96
CA SER A 508 8.40 10.90 -32.00
C SER A 508 7.43 11.37 -33.06
N PHE A 509 7.71 12.52 -33.65
CA PHE A 509 6.94 13.10 -34.75
C PHE A 509 7.79 14.15 -35.47
N ASP A 510 7.43 14.41 -36.72
CA ASP A 510 8.04 15.45 -37.54
C ASP A 510 7.08 16.63 -37.71
N VAL A 511 7.63 17.85 -37.82
CA VAL A 511 6.89 19.09 -38.08
C VAL A 511 7.44 19.80 -39.30
N THR A 512 6.57 20.34 -40.16
CA THR A 512 7.00 21.06 -41.37
C THR A 512 7.68 22.41 -41.11
N LYS A 513 7.67 22.90 -39.87
CA LYS A 513 8.39 24.10 -39.43
C LYS A 513 8.53 24.14 -37.90
N PRO A 514 9.71 24.46 -37.33
CA PRO A 514 9.86 24.75 -35.90
C PRO A 514 9.08 25.99 -35.43
N GLY A 515 8.79 26.05 -34.13
CA GLY A 515 8.25 27.22 -33.42
C GLY A 515 6.77 27.16 -33.02
N THR A 516 5.93 26.39 -33.70
CA THR A 516 4.51 26.26 -33.33
C THR A 516 4.32 25.28 -32.16
N PRO A 517 3.59 25.64 -31.08
CA PRO A 517 3.29 24.73 -29.98
C PRO A 517 2.56 23.46 -30.46
N ILE A 518 3.05 22.29 -30.06
CA ILE A 518 2.47 20.98 -30.38
C ILE A 518 1.94 20.33 -29.10
N LEU A 519 0.66 19.97 -29.11
CA LEU A 519 0.02 19.16 -28.10
C LEU A 519 0.36 17.68 -28.32
N VAL A 520 0.67 16.98 -27.24
CA VAL A 520 0.90 15.53 -27.20
C VAL A 520 -0.06 14.95 -26.16
N LYS A 521 -1.09 14.21 -26.61
CA LYS A 521 -2.23 13.74 -25.80
C LYS A 521 -1.90 12.50 -24.94
N VAL A 522 -0.71 12.51 -24.34
CA VAL A 522 -0.19 11.50 -23.41
C VAL A 522 0.02 12.14 -22.04
N SER A 523 -0.29 11.39 -20.96
CA SER A 523 -0.22 11.88 -19.58
C SER A 523 1.15 12.46 -19.22
N TYR A 524 1.18 13.72 -18.74
CA TYR A 524 2.38 14.37 -18.25
C TYR A 524 2.91 13.71 -16.98
N PHE A 525 4.23 13.58 -16.91
CA PHE A 525 4.98 13.28 -15.70
C PHE A 525 6.40 13.86 -15.81
N PRO A 526 7.05 14.35 -14.72
CA PRO A 526 8.36 15.01 -14.81
C PRO A 526 9.55 14.14 -15.30
N ASN A 527 9.33 12.86 -15.60
CA ASN A 527 10.32 11.97 -16.21
C ASN A 527 10.46 12.18 -17.72
N TRP A 528 9.42 12.65 -18.41
CA TRP A 528 9.51 12.97 -19.82
C TRP A 528 10.59 14.03 -20.08
N LYS A 529 11.47 13.73 -21.03
CA LYS A 529 12.49 14.61 -21.60
C LYS A 529 12.17 14.76 -23.08
N VAL A 530 12.63 15.84 -23.71
CA VAL A 530 12.45 16.04 -25.16
C VAL A 530 13.78 16.41 -25.82
N SER A 531 13.91 16.02 -27.08
CA SER A 531 14.96 16.43 -28.01
C SER A 531 14.29 17.02 -29.25
N GLY A 532 14.90 18.03 -29.86
CA GLY A 532 14.33 18.78 -30.99
C GLY A 532 13.20 19.74 -30.64
N ALA A 533 12.94 19.98 -29.35
CA ALA A 533 11.94 20.94 -28.86
C ALA A 533 12.32 21.50 -27.47
N GLU A 534 11.64 22.56 -27.05
CA GLU A 534 11.57 22.97 -25.64
C GLU A 534 10.38 22.30 -24.92
N GLY A 535 10.46 22.23 -23.58
CA GLY A 535 9.50 21.54 -22.71
C GLY A 535 9.98 20.14 -22.28
N PRO A 536 9.10 19.12 -22.19
CA PRO A 536 7.65 19.24 -22.25
C PRO A 536 7.10 19.90 -20.99
N TRP A 537 6.06 20.71 -21.15
CA TRP A 537 5.30 21.29 -20.03
C TRP A 537 3.98 20.53 -19.84
N ARG A 538 3.47 20.54 -18.61
CA ARG A 538 2.13 20.03 -18.31
C ARG A 538 1.11 20.98 -18.91
N VAL A 539 0.09 20.47 -19.57
CA VAL A 539 -1.03 21.25 -20.08
C VAL A 539 -2.35 20.60 -19.67
N GLY A 540 -3.44 21.36 -19.62
CA GLY A 540 -4.77 20.82 -19.33
C GLY A 540 -5.15 19.70 -20.30
N PRO A 541 -6.00 18.74 -19.91
CA PRO A 541 -6.32 18.36 -18.52
C PRO A 541 -5.09 17.88 -17.73
N ASN A 542 -4.29 16.98 -18.29
CA ASN A 542 -3.00 16.53 -17.74
C ASN A 542 -2.07 16.01 -18.86
N LEU A 543 -2.10 16.68 -20.01
CA LEU A 543 -1.38 16.29 -21.22
C LEU A 543 -0.03 17.02 -21.30
N MET A 544 0.69 16.87 -22.42
CA MET A 544 1.98 17.53 -22.65
C MET A 544 1.92 18.55 -23.79
N VAL A 545 2.61 19.67 -23.66
CA VAL A 545 2.91 20.59 -24.76
C VAL A 545 4.41 20.78 -24.92
N VAL A 546 4.87 20.86 -26.17
CA VAL A 546 6.27 21.12 -26.55
C VAL A 546 6.34 22.20 -27.64
N VAL A 547 7.45 22.92 -27.73
CA VAL A 547 7.69 23.91 -28.79
C VAL A 547 8.88 23.45 -29.63
N PRO A 548 8.69 22.94 -30.87
CA PRO A 548 9.76 22.40 -31.68
C PRO A 548 10.83 23.43 -32.02
N THR A 549 12.09 23.04 -31.86
CA THR A 549 13.30 23.77 -32.26
C THR A 549 14.04 23.08 -33.43
N SER A 550 13.54 21.91 -33.82
CA SER A 550 13.97 21.07 -34.94
C SER A 550 12.73 20.59 -35.71
N GLU A 551 12.91 20.16 -36.96
CA GLU A 551 11.84 19.50 -37.73
C GLU A 551 11.51 18.11 -37.19
N ASN A 552 12.47 17.43 -36.56
CA ASN A 552 12.29 16.11 -35.93
C ASN A 552 12.23 16.29 -34.40
N VAL A 553 11.17 15.81 -33.76
CA VAL A 553 10.96 15.89 -32.29
C VAL A 553 10.90 14.49 -31.69
N THR A 554 11.52 14.29 -30.52
CA THR A 554 11.44 13.03 -29.78
C THR A 554 11.35 13.26 -28.28
N LEU A 555 10.27 12.78 -27.66
CA LEU A 555 10.13 12.67 -26.20
C LEU A 555 10.56 11.27 -25.74
N SER A 556 11.16 11.20 -24.55
CA SER A 556 11.51 9.93 -23.89
C SER A 556 11.29 9.98 -22.38
N TYR A 557 10.81 8.88 -21.79
CA TYR A 557 10.54 8.76 -20.37
C TYR A 557 11.82 8.33 -19.62
N GLY A 558 12.66 9.32 -19.29
CA GLY A 558 13.99 9.09 -18.74
C GLY A 558 14.06 9.08 -17.20
N THR A 559 15.24 8.76 -16.65
CA THR A 559 15.54 8.95 -15.23
C THR A 559 15.70 10.43 -14.88
N SER A 560 15.20 10.86 -13.72
CA SER A 560 15.36 12.21 -13.19
C SER A 560 16.46 12.30 -12.13
N VAL A 561 16.85 13.52 -11.75
CA VAL A 561 17.77 13.78 -10.62
C VAL A 561 17.24 13.18 -9.30
N ILE A 562 15.91 13.18 -9.10
CA ILE A 562 15.27 12.53 -7.94
C ILE A 562 15.55 11.03 -7.98
N ASP A 563 15.38 10.39 -9.14
CA ASP A 563 15.55 8.95 -9.29
C ASP A 563 17.03 8.55 -9.08
N TRP A 564 17.98 9.32 -9.63
CA TRP A 564 19.42 9.13 -9.39
C TRP A 564 19.82 9.29 -7.91
N GLY A 565 19.33 10.34 -7.22
CA GLY A 565 19.55 10.51 -5.79
C GLY A 565 18.96 9.36 -4.96
N SER A 566 17.82 8.82 -5.40
CA SER A 566 17.12 7.71 -4.75
C SER A 566 17.86 6.37 -4.92
N TRP A 567 18.46 6.14 -6.10
CA TRP A 567 19.40 5.03 -6.32
C TRP A 567 20.68 5.18 -5.50
N PHE A 568 21.23 6.39 -5.37
CA PHE A 568 22.40 6.62 -4.52
C PHE A 568 22.11 6.34 -3.03
N VAL A 569 20.98 6.77 -2.49
CA VAL A 569 20.58 6.40 -1.12
C VAL A 569 20.34 4.89 -0.99
N THR A 570 19.86 4.21 -2.04
CA THR A 570 19.74 2.75 -2.06
C THR A 570 21.10 2.06 -1.97
N PHE A 571 22.10 2.54 -2.71
CA PHE A 571 23.48 2.09 -2.59
C PHE A 571 24.03 2.32 -1.17
N LEU A 572 23.78 3.48 -0.56
CA LEU A 572 24.14 3.74 0.85
C LEU A 572 23.42 2.79 1.82
N GLY A 573 22.19 2.33 1.51
CA GLY A 573 21.51 1.27 2.25
C GLY A 573 22.24 -0.08 2.17
N VAL A 574 22.72 -0.47 0.99
CA VAL A 574 23.52 -1.69 0.79
C VAL A 574 24.86 -1.59 1.54
N VAL A 575 25.55 -0.45 1.48
CA VAL A 575 26.76 -0.19 2.28
C VAL A 575 26.44 -0.24 3.78
N GLY A 576 25.29 0.31 4.20
CA GLY A 576 24.78 0.24 5.57
C GLY A 576 24.60 -1.19 6.08
N ILE A 577 24.14 -2.12 5.23
CA ILE A 577 24.08 -3.55 5.58
C ILE A 577 25.47 -4.14 5.83
N VAL A 578 26.46 -3.84 4.97
CA VAL A 578 27.85 -4.32 5.15
C VAL A 578 28.48 -3.75 6.43
N LEU A 579 28.21 -2.47 6.74
CA LEU A 579 28.65 -1.83 7.98
C LEU A 579 27.98 -2.43 9.23
N LEU A 580 26.67 -2.69 9.19
CA LEU A 580 25.94 -3.32 10.30
C LEU A 580 26.31 -4.80 10.50
N TRP A 581 26.76 -5.48 9.45
CA TRP A 581 27.37 -6.81 9.53
C TRP A 581 28.75 -6.75 10.22
N ARG A 582 29.65 -5.90 9.73
CA ARG A 582 31.00 -5.72 10.30
C ARG A 582 30.98 -5.21 11.75
N ALA A 583 30.05 -4.33 12.11
CA ALA A 583 29.96 -3.71 13.43
C ALA A 583 29.40 -4.63 14.54
N GLY A 584 28.97 -5.85 14.23
CA GLY A 584 28.57 -6.86 15.21
C GLY A 584 27.39 -6.49 16.14
N PRO A 585 27.11 -7.29 17.17
CA PRO A 585 26.05 -7.00 18.14
C PRO A 585 26.34 -5.78 19.03
N LEU A 586 25.32 -4.99 19.37
CA LEU A 586 25.45 -3.89 20.34
C LEU A 586 25.36 -4.41 21.78
N VAL A 587 26.46 -4.31 22.55
CA VAL A 587 26.47 -4.65 23.97
C VAL A 587 25.64 -3.64 24.78
N PHE A 588 24.45 -4.05 25.23
CA PHE A 588 23.61 -3.26 26.13
C PHE A 588 24.09 -3.40 27.58
N PRO A 589 23.88 -2.39 28.46
CA PRO A 589 24.11 -2.55 29.89
C PRO A 589 23.15 -3.57 30.48
N GLU A 590 23.64 -4.36 31.44
CA GLU A 590 22.80 -5.20 32.28
C GLU A 590 22.18 -4.38 33.43
N MET A 591 21.17 -4.93 34.09
CA MET A 591 20.66 -4.36 35.34
C MET A 591 21.57 -4.81 36.47
N VAL A 592 22.40 -3.91 36.98
CA VAL A 592 23.19 -4.12 38.20
C VAL A 592 22.21 -4.46 39.35
N PRO A 593 22.28 -5.66 39.96
CA PRO A 593 21.37 -6.00 41.05
C PRO A 593 21.61 -5.11 42.26
N TRP A 594 20.57 -4.48 42.80
CA TRP A 594 20.66 -3.64 44.00
C TRP A 594 20.75 -4.46 45.30
N ARG A 595 21.67 -5.44 45.32
CA ARG A 595 22.12 -6.15 46.51
C ARG A 595 23.59 -6.50 46.34
N ARG A 596 24.47 -5.69 46.94
CA ARG A 596 25.75 -6.22 47.43
C ARG A 596 25.40 -7.26 48.50
N PRO A 597 26.02 -8.45 48.52
CA PRO A 597 26.07 -9.25 49.74
C PRO A 597 26.63 -8.39 50.87
N ARG A 598 26.06 -8.46 52.07
CA ARG A 598 26.81 -8.04 53.26
C ARG A 598 28.01 -8.99 53.39
N PRO A 599 29.21 -8.51 53.80
CA PRO A 599 30.21 -9.41 54.33
C PRO A 599 29.56 -10.21 55.46
N THR A 600 29.65 -11.55 55.39
CA THR A 600 29.27 -12.40 56.52
C THR A 600 30.29 -12.19 57.61
N GLN A 601 29.91 -11.44 58.64
CA GLN A 601 30.68 -11.31 59.86
C GLN A 601 30.77 -12.70 60.51
N SER A 602 31.95 -13.30 60.44
CA SER A 602 32.25 -14.59 61.07
C SER A 602 32.68 -14.34 62.52
N ASP A 603 31.69 -14.13 63.38
CA ASP A 603 31.91 -14.37 64.81
C ASP A 603 32.18 -15.88 64.96
N GLY A 604 33.30 -16.24 65.57
CA GLY A 604 33.79 -17.62 65.65
C GLY A 604 33.51 -18.28 67.00
N ASP A 605 33.86 -19.55 67.12
CA ASP A 605 34.09 -20.23 68.39
C ASP A 605 35.17 -21.31 68.22
N SER A 606 35.72 -21.79 69.34
CA SER A 606 36.83 -22.76 69.37
C SER A 606 36.39 -24.21 69.14
N ASP A 607 37.34 -25.07 68.75
CA ASP A 607 37.84 -26.15 69.63
C ASP A 607 39.04 -26.88 68.98
N SER A 608 39.54 -27.94 69.63
CA SER A 608 40.95 -28.35 69.62
C SER A 608 41.29 -29.67 68.89
N ASP A 609 42.59 -29.98 68.92
CA ASP A 609 43.19 -31.33 68.89
C ASP A 609 43.39 -32.10 67.55
N SER A 610 44.60 -31.91 67.02
CA SER A 610 45.65 -32.96 66.97
C SER A 610 45.92 -33.75 65.67
N ASN A 611 47.23 -34.00 65.45
CA ASN A 611 47.89 -35.13 64.76
C ASN A 611 47.38 -35.56 63.36
N GLY A 612 48.17 -35.57 62.27
CA GLY A 612 49.62 -35.58 62.11
C GLY A 612 50.02 -36.41 60.87
N ASN A 613 51.19 -36.10 60.29
CA ASN A 613 51.91 -36.83 59.21
C ASN A 613 51.21 -36.93 57.82
N THR A 614 51.88 -36.98 56.67
CA THR A 614 53.26 -36.64 56.17
C THR A 614 53.15 -36.56 54.61
N GLU A 615 54.13 -36.42 53.71
CA GLU A 615 55.63 -36.39 53.66
C GLU A 615 56.05 -35.70 52.33
N SER A 616 57.31 -35.23 52.18
CA SER A 616 58.01 -34.86 50.90
C SER A 616 57.45 -33.72 50.01
N ASP A 617 58.24 -32.90 49.29
CA ASP A 617 59.71 -32.70 49.26
C ASP A 617 60.06 -31.25 48.82
N ASP A 618 61.36 -30.93 48.93
CA ASP A 618 62.06 -29.64 48.75
C ASP A 618 61.78 -28.82 47.47
N ASP A 619 61.94 -27.49 47.58
CA ASP A 619 63.07 -26.78 46.93
C ASP A 619 63.42 -25.46 47.66
N LEU A 620 64.65 -24.95 47.51
CA LEU A 620 65.26 -23.93 48.40
C LEU A 620 65.69 -22.60 47.73
N GLU A 621 66.16 -21.67 48.59
CA GLU A 621 66.76 -20.34 48.32
C GLU A 621 65.76 -19.18 48.06
N SER A 622 65.53 -18.23 48.98
CA SER A 622 66.39 -17.20 49.63
C SER A 622 66.55 -15.89 48.81
N GLY A 623 66.41 -14.69 49.38
CA GLY A 623 65.98 -14.29 50.73
C GLY A 623 66.08 -12.77 50.97
N VAL A 624 65.76 -12.30 52.20
CA VAL A 624 66.00 -10.92 52.73
C VAL A 624 65.18 -9.80 52.03
N ALA A 625 64.11 -9.24 52.63
CA ALA A 625 64.04 -8.16 53.66
C ALA A 625 64.60 -6.79 53.17
N SER A 626 64.11 -5.60 53.60
CA SER A 626 63.25 -5.25 54.75
C SER A 626 62.41 -3.96 54.53
N GLU A 627 61.56 -3.65 55.52
CA GLU A 627 61.24 -2.33 56.12
C GLU A 627 61.92 -1.03 55.59
N SER A 628 61.33 0.19 55.65
CA SER A 628 59.97 0.64 56.07
C SER A 628 59.76 2.18 55.91
N VAL A 629 58.49 2.65 56.03
CA VAL A 629 58.02 3.83 56.83
C VAL A 629 58.33 5.30 56.40
N LEU A 630 57.27 6.16 56.44
CA LEU A 630 57.23 7.66 56.48
C LEU A 630 57.77 8.44 55.23
N SER A 631 57.38 9.70 54.94
CA SER A 631 56.29 10.57 55.43
C SER A 631 56.01 11.79 54.52
N ALA A 632 54.73 12.14 54.38
CA ALA A 632 54.11 13.49 54.47
C ALA A 632 54.53 14.68 53.56
N GLU A 633 53.66 15.69 53.56
CA GLU A 633 53.87 17.13 53.24
C GLU A 633 54.23 17.54 51.79
N ASP A 634 53.72 18.63 51.21
CA ASP A 634 52.53 19.45 51.53
C ASP A 634 52.15 20.38 50.33
N VAL A 635 50.99 21.08 50.41
CA VAL A 635 50.68 22.39 49.78
C VAL A 635 50.64 22.50 48.23
N ASN A 636 49.84 23.37 47.57
CA ASN A 636 48.51 24.00 47.75
C ASN A 636 48.17 24.77 46.42
N VAL A 637 47.18 25.67 46.44
CA VAL A 637 46.92 26.77 45.47
C VAL A 637 46.05 26.45 44.24
N SER A 638 44.74 26.51 44.48
CA SER A 638 43.68 27.17 43.68
C SER A 638 44.04 27.93 42.38
N GLY A 639 43.16 27.82 41.38
CA GLY A 639 43.02 28.76 40.25
C GLY A 639 41.63 28.64 39.62
N ASP A 640 40.96 29.77 39.37
CA ASP A 640 39.51 29.84 39.15
C ASP A 640 39.09 30.19 37.70
N ALA A 641 37.82 29.91 37.38
CA ALA A 641 36.94 30.60 36.42
C ALA A 641 37.29 30.78 34.90
N ASP A 642 36.51 30.05 34.08
CA ASP A 642 35.64 30.60 33.01
C ASP A 642 36.27 31.06 31.64
N PRO A 643 35.51 31.44 30.58
CA PRO A 643 35.22 30.47 29.52
C PRO A 643 35.38 30.98 28.06
N ARG A 644 35.23 30.06 27.09
CA ARG A 644 34.78 30.31 25.70
C ARG A 644 34.01 29.11 25.16
#